data_AF-A0A519NQF6-F1
#
_entry.id   AF-A0A519NQF6-F1
#
_cell.length_a   1.000
_cell.length_b   1.000
_cell.length_c   1.000
_cell.angle_alpha   90.00
_cell.angle_beta   90.00
_cell.angle_gamma   90.00
#
_symmetry.space_group_name_H-M   'P 1'
#
loop_
_entity.id
_entity.type
_entity.pdbx_description
1 polymer ?
#
loop_
_entity_poly.entity_id
_entity_poly.type
_entity_poly.pdbx_seq_one_letter_code
_entity_poly.pdbx_strand_id
1 'polypeptide(L)'
;MKSKGQTKKRDDFKNTDIQNAADIMFRAFIADLKISFPDLFWRLTNEETQLDKGIDYQVEVEDRKNRQSLIIFKTQNKGTEKQLKPLKSTDNEGMIPFQITIRHANYYRNEINIGLVYIICDLESKIIYWHSIQLDDALDDAAQAAAEKGQDSITMYISPSNQLNAGTLPKFMNEVMKSGQVQHYRYHKKLNHTMLTGYDQTIIDKTRPILAQLGEFTRQVYKELRFQPLDLLIYYYPLSKGSTDWRYHSGFKLESDHKELVDFLDTVHATGDGKIIFEDPATIGEVDDPEKVFKEFSDHMISNGIRWIGYKDKTASIYLDESTACGCSNCKFRDLEFKESLSSNQVHATEIPEMMKAAYVSYQFGNYITSAQQFMAVLKKATDLPVTTLICEYNLSKLGSFIRNNYFNERDSISILKEIKKIDLKLSVEKHRTKNNEYLLQWIAEGKSIKKAQETLRELLHKIREHHHIQLTGGWASNSHAMLLYSAFTQLDNFLLGNYVIYDQFLEFEEIASMFTEAVYASYSLSPDQEGRLDSFDDWIIDKFIFHGVPAKLMAQSSLYKIKEIKYKSPSKSGNFMQLLRNLLQKNDYLLTDVDQSAEYGRNNFRKRYKNIICNMIILASQLEMSEKDVNEALIMLMGFFRKKEIQAIFNNPFFNIFIHSKKVQISHQNLKKLFQLSATDPFFADEEMIEYVTGICRMRNLPLKLSKADTKKLIHITFGKKETTYPPAKIDNICYYYELLDESGRREVSKQMELHLQCKFSIPDYYMAALYDILPINSAFFEEFKARSVPKPIQPGLSGIFGSNMNNSSYTDMFINLCLKNQIDLSDSDFNQFRGKRPYYDWLTNMKAFDYEAFEVKWLLENQTIYLLTEIKKHAKIPEKLKQFLAHNQHPQLERFYIDHFID
;
A
#
# COMPACT_ATOMS: atom_id res chain seq x y z
N MET A 1 -21.21 24.48 70.67
CA MET A 1 -21.73 23.84 69.44
C MET A 1 -22.58 24.84 68.66
N LYS A 2 -21.97 25.60 67.74
CA LYS A 2 -22.60 26.34 66.61
C LYS A 2 -21.44 26.92 65.77
N SER A 3 -21.62 26.95 64.44
CA SER A 3 -20.81 27.62 63.39
C SER A 3 -19.81 26.87 62.48
N LYS A 4 -19.57 25.55 62.58
CA LYS A 4 -18.77 24.83 61.55
C LYS A 4 -19.56 24.30 60.34
N GLY A 5 -20.90 24.34 60.36
CA GLY A 5 -21.76 23.81 59.28
C GLY A 5 -22.21 24.82 58.22
N GLN A 6 -22.09 26.13 58.46
CA GLN A 6 -22.54 27.18 57.52
C GLN A 6 -21.45 27.61 56.52
N THR A 7 -20.17 27.55 56.88
CA THR A 7 -19.04 27.86 55.98
C THR A 7 -18.88 26.79 54.90
N LYS A 8 -18.93 25.50 55.26
CA LYS A 8 -18.80 24.38 54.32
C LYS A 8 -19.93 24.37 53.26
N LYS A 9 -21.17 24.64 53.66
CA LYS A 9 -22.32 24.79 52.73
C LYS A 9 -22.21 26.01 51.81
N ARG A 10 -21.57 27.11 52.25
CA ARG A 10 -21.35 28.31 51.43
C ARG A 10 -20.25 28.07 50.39
N ASP A 11 -19.18 27.37 50.77
CA ASP A 11 -18.07 27.02 49.86
C ASP A 11 -18.52 25.99 48.80
N ASP A 12 -19.35 25.01 49.17
CA ASP A 12 -19.92 24.04 48.22
C ASP A 12 -20.87 24.71 47.20
N PHE A 13 -21.69 25.67 47.64
CA PHE A 13 -22.55 26.46 46.74
C PHE A 13 -21.71 27.29 45.76
N LYS A 14 -20.67 27.97 46.26
CA LYS A 14 -19.79 28.81 45.45
C LYS A 14 -19.02 28.00 44.40
N ASN A 15 -18.53 26.81 44.74
CA ASN A 15 -17.85 25.93 43.77
C ASN A 15 -18.79 25.42 42.66
N THR A 16 -20.05 25.16 43.01
CA THR A 16 -21.07 24.74 42.03
C THR A 16 -21.40 25.86 41.03
N ASP A 17 -21.49 27.10 41.51
CA ASP A 17 -21.74 28.27 40.65
C ASP A 17 -20.58 28.55 39.69
N ILE A 18 -19.34 28.41 40.18
CA ILE A 18 -18.12 28.55 39.36
C ILE A 18 -18.06 27.48 38.26
N GLN A 19 -18.37 26.22 38.60
CA GLN A 19 -18.41 25.13 37.63
C GLN A 19 -19.49 25.38 36.58
N ASN A 20 -20.72 25.72 36.99
CA ASN A 20 -21.82 26.06 36.07
C ASN A 20 -21.43 27.21 35.11
N ALA A 21 -20.76 28.24 35.62
CA ALA A 21 -20.28 29.36 34.80
C ALA A 21 -19.22 28.92 33.78
N ALA A 22 -18.31 28.02 34.16
CA ALA A 22 -17.32 27.45 33.25
C ALA A 22 -17.97 26.58 32.16
N ASP A 23 -19.00 25.83 32.50
CA ASP A 23 -19.76 25.01 31.56
C ASP A 23 -20.55 25.83 30.55
N ILE A 24 -21.17 26.91 31.02
CA ILE A 24 -21.82 27.90 30.14
C ILE A 24 -20.79 28.51 29.18
N MET A 25 -19.63 28.91 29.69
CA MET A 25 -18.57 29.51 28.88
C MET A 25 -18.02 28.54 27.82
N PHE A 26 -17.78 27.28 28.18
CA PHE A 26 -17.31 26.27 27.24
C PHE A 26 -18.36 25.94 26.17
N ARG A 27 -19.64 25.81 26.55
CA ARG A 27 -20.74 25.58 25.59
C ARG A 27 -20.93 26.76 24.64
N ALA A 28 -20.79 27.99 25.12
CA ALA A 28 -20.85 29.20 24.29
C ALA A 28 -19.72 29.18 23.25
N PHE A 29 -18.50 28.84 23.65
CA PHE A 29 -17.38 28.68 22.73
C PHE A 29 -17.64 27.62 21.65
N ILE A 30 -18.18 26.44 22.02
CA ILE A 30 -18.54 25.42 21.03
C ILE A 30 -19.64 25.92 20.07
N ALA A 31 -20.57 26.74 20.56
CA ALA A 31 -21.57 27.37 19.69
C ALA A 31 -20.93 28.35 18.69
N ASP A 32 -19.93 29.13 19.11
CA ASP A 32 -19.20 30.06 18.24
C ASP A 32 -18.37 29.31 17.18
N LEU A 33 -17.82 28.13 17.52
CA LEU A 33 -17.14 27.28 16.55
C LEU A 33 -18.06 26.81 15.42
N LYS A 34 -19.35 26.61 15.67
CA LYS A 34 -20.32 26.24 14.62
C LYS A 34 -20.49 27.35 13.58
N ILE A 35 -20.26 28.60 13.96
CA ILE A 35 -20.29 29.75 13.05
C ILE A 35 -19.00 29.80 12.24
N SER A 36 -17.86 29.59 12.90
CA SER A 36 -16.53 29.71 12.27
C SER A 36 -16.16 28.52 11.37
N PHE A 37 -16.70 27.32 11.65
CA PHE A 37 -16.44 26.08 10.92
C PHE A 37 -17.75 25.33 10.62
N PRO A 38 -18.54 25.80 9.63
CA PRO A 38 -19.90 25.29 9.37
C PRO A 38 -19.95 23.83 8.90
N ASP A 39 -18.81 23.30 8.42
CA ASP A 39 -18.62 21.92 7.97
C ASP A 39 -18.39 20.93 9.11
N LEU A 40 -18.14 21.41 10.33
CA LEU A 40 -17.95 20.56 11.51
C LEU A 40 -19.19 20.59 12.41
N PHE A 41 -19.64 19.41 12.83
CA PHE A 41 -20.69 19.27 13.82
C PHE A 41 -20.12 18.78 15.16
N TRP A 42 -20.28 19.58 16.21
CA TRP A 42 -19.82 19.26 17.56
C TRP A 42 -20.99 18.81 18.44
N ARG A 43 -20.94 17.56 18.90
CA ARG A 43 -21.91 16.96 19.81
C ARG A 43 -21.29 16.79 21.18
N LEU A 44 -21.90 17.42 22.20
CA LEU A 44 -21.51 17.26 23.60
C LEU A 44 -22.53 16.36 24.28
N THR A 45 -22.05 15.27 24.88
CA THR A 45 -22.82 14.39 25.74
C THR A 45 -22.37 14.62 27.18
N ASN A 46 -23.30 15.00 28.07
CA ASN A 46 -23.00 15.20 29.48
C ASN A 46 -22.72 13.85 30.17
N GLU A 47 -21.62 13.78 30.91
CA GLU A 47 -21.13 12.60 31.67
C GLU A 47 -21.03 12.87 33.19
N GLU A 48 -21.52 14.03 33.67
CA GLU A 48 -21.49 14.47 35.09
C GLU A 48 -22.21 13.51 36.05
N THR A 49 -23.00 12.56 35.55
CA THR A 49 -23.62 11.48 36.35
C THR A 49 -22.57 10.51 36.93
N GLN A 50 -21.32 10.57 36.46
CA GLN A 50 -20.18 9.83 37.00
C GLN A 50 -19.37 10.69 37.98
N LEU A 51 -20.01 11.23 39.04
CA LEU A 51 -19.40 12.16 40.00
C LEU A 51 -18.03 11.73 40.57
N ASP A 52 -17.78 10.42 40.68
CA ASP A 52 -16.49 9.89 41.16
C ASP A 52 -15.36 9.90 40.10
N LYS A 53 -15.74 10.06 38.83
CA LYS A 53 -14.94 10.04 37.58
C LYS A 53 -14.11 11.30 37.29
N GLY A 54 -14.67 12.46 37.61
CA GLY A 54 -14.16 13.74 37.12
C GLY A 54 -14.14 13.83 35.59
N ILE A 55 -15.24 13.51 34.91
CA ILE A 55 -15.38 13.71 33.45
C ILE A 55 -16.71 14.42 33.25
N ASP A 56 -16.70 15.56 32.56
CA ASP A 56 -17.91 16.38 32.41
C ASP A 56 -18.59 16.14 31.06
N TYR A 57 -17.80 16.03 29.98
CA TYR A 57 -18.34 15.81 28.64
C TYR A 57 -17.59 14.74 27.87
N GLN A 58 -18.34 13.99 27.07
CA GLN A 58 -17.84 13.37 25.86
C GLN A 58 -18.15 14.27 24.68
N VAL A 59 -17.14 14.56 23.87
CA VAL A 59 -17.23 15.41 22.68
C VAL A 59 -17.02 14.55 21.44
N GLU A 60 -17.98 14.56 20.54
CA GLU A 60 -17.91 13.95 19.22
C GLU A 60 -17.89 15.07 18.15
N VAL A 61 -16.91 15.01 17.26
CA VAL A 61 -16.77 15.94 16.13
C VAL A 61 -17.05 15.16 14.85
N GLU A 62 -18.04 15.60 14.08
CA GLU A 62 -18.47 14.97 12.83
C GLU A 62 -18.23 15.89 11.63
N ASP A 63 -17.92 15.30 10.48
CA ASP A 63 -18.00 15.97 9.19
C ASP A 63 -19.47 16.07 8.77
N ARG A 64 -19.97 17.30 8.61
CA ARG A 64 -21.38 17.57 8.28
C ARG A 64 -21.76 17.10 6.89
N LYS A 65 -20.84 17.11 5.92
CA LYS A 65 -21.10 16.69 4.53
C LYS A 65 -21.23 15.17 4.44
N ASN A 66 -20.36 14.45 5.14
CA ASN A 66 -20.25 13.00 5.03
C ASN A 66 -20.97 12.23 6.15
N ARG A 67 -21.44 12.92 7.20
CA ARG A 67 -22.03 12.33 8.42
C ARG A 67 -21.12 11.27 9.05
N GLN A 68 -19.82 11.53 9.04
CA GLN A 68 -18.80 10.64 9.60
C GLN A 68 -18.20 11.27 10.86
N SER A 69 -18.11 10.51 11.94
CA SER A 69 -17.40 10.90 13.15
C SER A 69 -15.90 10.99 12.84
N LEU A 70 -15.32 12.18 12.98
CA LEU A 70 -13.90 12.44 12.78
C LEU A 70 -13.10 12.07 14.03
N ILE A 71 -13.61 12.46 15.21
CA ILE A 71 -12.99 12.13 16.49
C ILE A 71 -14.00 12.14 17.63
N ILE A 72 -13.76 11.27 18.62
CA ILE A 72 -14.44 11.27 19.91
C ILE A 72 -13.37 11.42 20.99
N PHE A 73 -13.60 12.33 21.93
CA PHE A 73 -12.72 12.56 23.08
C PHE A 73 -13.53 12.98 24.30
N LYS A 74 -12.87 13.07 25.45
CA LYS A 74 -13.48 13.45 26.73
C LYS A 74 -12.87 14.74 27.25
N THR A 75 -13.63 15.47 28.05
CA THR A 75 -13.15 16.70 28.69
C THR A 75 -13.50 16.73 30.17
N GLN A 76 -12.57 17.24 30.96
CA GLN A 76 -12.84 17.77 32.31
C GLN A 76 -12.74 19.29 32.22
N ASN A 77 -13.83 19.98 32.47
CA ASN A 77 -13.97 21.41 32.49
C ASN A 77 -13.83 21.95 33.92
N LYS A 78 -13.04 23.00 34.12
CA LYS A 78 -12.87 23.69 35.41
C LYS A 78 -12.94 25.20 35.24
N GLY A 79 -13.58 25.86 36.20
CA GLY A 79 -13.64 27.32 36.28
C GLY A 79 -12.71 27.91 37.33
N THR A 80 -12.24 29.14 37.10
CA THR A 80 -11.63 29.99 38.13
C THR A 80 -12.17 31.42 38.04
N GLU A 81 -12.48 32.02 39.19
CA GLU A 81 -12.84 33.45 39.28
C GLU A 81 -11.61 34.36 39.36
N LYS A 82 -10.42 33.79 39.59
CA LYS A 82 -9.15 34.53 39.60
C LYS A 82 -8.50 34.45 38.23
N GLN A 83 -8.11 35.60 37.70
CA GLN A 83 -7.33 35.70 36.49
C GLN A 83 -6.08 34.81 36.55
N LEU A 84 -5.95 33.92 35.57
CA LEU A 84 -4.80 33.05 35.41
C LEU A 84 -3.62 33.88 34.88
N LYS A 85 -2.47 33.81 35.57
CA LYS A 85 -1.26 34.56 35.21
C LYS A 85 -0.06 33.62 35.10
N PRO A 86 0.80 33.78 34.08
CA PRO A 86 2.05 33.07 34.00
C PRO A 86 2.96 33.32 35.21
N LEU A 87 3.72 32.30 35.62
CA LEU A 87 4.73 32.42 36.66
C LEU A 87 5.87 33.35 36.24
N LYS A 88 6.42 34.09 37.21
CA LYS A 88 7.44 35.13 36.98
C LYS A 88 8.86 34.78 37.47
N SER A 89 9.03 33.75 38.29
CA SER A 89 10.31 33.46 38.95
C SER A 89 10.37 32.03 39.50
N THR A 90 10.29 31.02 38.62
CA THR A 90 10.44 29.59 38.93
C THR A 90 11.03 28.86 37.72
N ASP A 91 11.42 27.59 37.86
CA ASP A 91 11.86 26.75 36.72
C ASP A 91 10.76 26.56 35.65
N ASN A 92 9.50 26.86 36.00
CA ASN A 92 8.34 26.86 35.10
C ASN A 92 7.89 28.30 34.75
N GLU A 93 8.83 29.25 34.71
CA GLU A 93 8.59 30.64 34.31
C GLU A 93 7.84 30.69 32.96
N GLY A 94 6.85 31.57 32.86
CA GLY A 94 6.04 31.71 31.66
C GLY A 94 4.89 30.69 31.54
N MET A 95 4.75 29.72 32.44
CA MET A 95 3.62 28.77 32.44
C MET A 95 2.51 29.15 33.43
N ILE A 96 1.28 28.73 33.16
CA ILE A 96 0.12 28.93 34.04
C ILE A 96 -0.03 27.70 34.96
N PRO A 97 0.08 27.86 36.29
CA PRO A 97 -0.05 26.75 37.23
C PRO A 97 -1.53 26.44 37.54
N PHE A 98 -1.89 25.17 37.59
CA PHE A 98 -3.23 24.73 38.01
C PHE A 98 -3.16 23.45 38.84
N GLN A 99 -4.02 23.31 39.85
CA GLN A 99 -4.00 22.15 40.76
C GLN A 99 -4.89 21.01 40.24
N ILE A 100 -4.39 19.78 40.33
CA ILE A 100 -5.13 18.55 40.06
C ILE A 100 -4.85 17.51 41.16
N THR A 101 -5.84 16.71 41.53
CA THR A 101 -5.63 15.63 42.50
C THR A 101 -4.79 14.50 41.90
N ILE A 102 -3.96 13.84 42.73
CA ILE A 102 -3.15 12.68 42.29
C ILE A 102 -4.06 11.58 41.71
N ARG A 103 -5.21 11.34 42.35
CA ARG A 103 -6.20 10.37 41.86
C ARG A 103 -6.64 10.67 40.42
N HIS A 104 -6.98 11.93 40.12
CA HIS A 104 -7.43 12.31 38.78
C HIS A 104 -6.28 12.29 37.76
N ALA A 105 -5.10 12.77 38.13
CA ALA A 105 -3.91 12.66 37.26
C ALA A 105 -3.65 11.19 36.88
N ASN A 106 -3.62 10.30 37.87
CA ASN A 106 -3.45 8.86 37.65
C ASN A 106 -4.59 8.27 36.81
N TYR A 107 -5.84 8.59 37.13
CA TYR A 107 -7.00 8.06 36.41
C TYR A 107 -6.97 8.45 34.93
N TYR A 108 -6.76 9.73 34.62
CA TYR A 108 -6.77 10.24 33.24
C TYR A 108 -5.58 9.75 32.42
N ARG A 109 -4.40 9.63 33.03
CA ARG A 109 -3.19 9.15 32.36
C ARG A 109 -3.13 7.63 32.23
N ASN A 110 -3.69 6.88 33.19
CA ASN A 110 -3.40 5.44 33.31
C ASN A 110 -4.60 4.49 33.21
N GLU A 111 -5.85 4.97 33.20
CA GLU A 111 -7.05 4.12 33.22
C GLU A 111 -8.05 4.40 32.10
N ILE A 112 -8.05 5.60 31.51
CA ILE A 112 -8.93 5.96 30.40
C ILE A 112 -8.31 5.48 29.08
N ASN A 113 -9.08 4.98 28.12
CA ASN A 113 -8.59 4.48 26.81
C ASN A 113 -8.91 5.41 25.62
N ILE A 114 -9.37 6.62 25.90
CA ILE A 114 -9.75 7.65 24.92
C ILE A 114 -9.05 8.97 25.26
N GLY A 115 -8.87 9.83 24.26
CA GLY A 115 -8.30 11.15 24.45
C GLY A 115 -9.06 11.93 25.52
N LEU A 116 -8.37 12.49 26.51
CA LEU A 116 -8.95 13.38 27.52
C LEU A 116 -8.19 14.70 27.57
N VAL A 117 -8.93 15.81 27.45
CA VAL A 117 -8.39 17.16 27.55
C VAL A 117 -8.95 17.89 28.76
N TYR A 118 -8.07 18.57 29.48
CA TYR A 118 -8.44 19.43 30.59
C TYR A 118 -8.75 20.84 30.06
N ILE A 119 -9.96 21.31 30.28
CA ILE A 119 -10.44 22.64 29.86
C ILE A 119 -10.51 23.54 31.08
N ILE A 120 -9.94 24.74 30.97
CA ILE A 120 -9.89 25.71 32.07
C ILE A 120 -10.44 27.05 31.63
N CYS A 121 -11.57 27.41 32.19
CA CYS A 121 -12.26 28.67 31.93
C CYS A 121 -11.83 29.71 32.97
N ASP A 122 -11.05 30.70 32.54
CA ASP A 122 -10.80 31.91 33.31
C ASP A 122 -12.02 32.83 33.18
N LEU A 123 -12.85 32.86 34.22
CA LEU A 123 -14.12 33.58 34.22
C LEU A 123 -13.93 35.10 34.32
N GLU A 124 -12.77 35.57 34.79
CA GLU A 124 -12.43 36.99 34.89
C GLU A 124 -11.96 37.52 33.54
N SER A 125 -10.99 36.86 32.89
CA SER A 125 -10.46 37.30 31.59
C SER A 125 -11.28 36.84 30.39
N LYS A 126 -12.24 35.93 30.59
CA LYS A 126 -13.03 35.28 29.53
C LYS A 126 -12.16 34.54 28.51
N ILE A 127 -11.06 33.94 28.98
CA ILE A 127 -10.18 33.09 28.17
C ILE A 127 -10.38 31.62 28.57
N ILE A 128 -10.47 30.73 27.57
CA ILE A 128 -10.47 29.28 27.78
C ILE A 128 -9.07 28.75 27.46
N TYR A 129 -8.48 28.01 28.37
CA TYR A 129 -7.23 27.28 28.14
C TYR A 129 -7.49 25.79 28.01
N TRP A 130 -6.61 25.08 27.31
CA TRP A 130 -6.62 23.61 27.29
C TRP A 130 -5.26 23.03 27.71
N HIS A 131 -5.31 21.85 28.31
CA HIS A 131 -4.13 21.07 28.65
C HIS A 131 -4.38 19.59 28.32
N SER A 132 -3.57 19.07 27.40
CA SER A 132 -3.65 17.69 26.92
C SER A 132 -2.94 16.76 27.92
N ILE A 133 -3.62 16.45 29.02
CA ILE A 133 -3.02 15.81 30.21
C ILE A 133 -2.30 14.49 29.90
N GLN A 134 -2.74 13.75 28.87
CA GLN A 134 -2.14 12.46 28.52
C GLN A 134 -0.80 12.60 27.78
N LEU A 135 -0.48 13.81 27.29
CA LEU A 135 0.78 14.17 26.63
C LEU A 135 1.80 14.81 27.58
N ASP A 136 1.43 15.08 28.84
CA ASP A 136 2.32 15.68 29.83
C ASP A 136 2.98 14.59 30.68
N ASP A 137 4.14 14.09 30.23
CA ASP A 137 4.85 12.99 30.89
C ASP A 137 5.35 13.33 32.29
N ALA A 138 5.60 14.61 32.59
CA ALA A 138 6.09 15.05 33.90
C ALA A 138 5.08 14.84 35.04
N LEU A 139 3.80 14.65 34.72
CA LEU A 139 2.77 14.42 35.74
C LEU A 139 2.89 13.08 36.47
N ASP A 140 3.48 12.04 35.84
CA ASP A 140 3.65 10.73 36.48
C ASP A 140 4.69 10.83 37.60
N ASP A 141 5.84 11.44 37.30
CA ASP A 141 6.92 11.70 38.28
C ASP A 141 6.43 12.63 39.39
N ALA A 142 5.68 13.67 39.04
CA ALA A 142 5.12 14.60 40.01
C ALA A 142 4.09 13.91 40.92
N ALA A 143 3.23 13.05 40.37
CA ALA A 143 2.26 12.27 41.13
C ALA A 143 2.93 11.30 42.10
N GLN A 144 3.99 10.61 41.66
CA GLN A 144 4.76 9.70 42.51
C GLN A 144 5.46 10.46 43.64
N ALA A 145 6.19 11.55 43.33
CA ALA A 145 6.89 12.35 44.33
C ALA A 145 5.94 13.00 45.35
N ALA A 146 4.74 13.39 44.91
CA ALA A 146 3.71 13.95 45.79
C ALA A 146 3.09 12.86 46.69
N ALA A 147 2.86 11.65 46.17
CA ALA A 147 2.37 10.51 46.95
C ALA A 147 3.38 10.09 48.04
N GLU A 148 4.67 10.07 47.73
CA GLU A 148 5.75 9.79 48.71
C GLU A 148 5.81 10.84 49.82
N LYS A 149 5.40 12.09 49.52
CA LYS A 149 5.33 13.21 50.49
C LYS A 149 3.97 13.31 51.20
N GLY A 150 3.03 12.40 50.94
CA GLY A 150 1.69 12.41 51.53
C GLY A 150 0.83 13.60 51.09
N GLN A 151 1.04 14.14 49.90
CA GLN A 151 0.22 15.21 49.30
C GLN A 151 -0.94 14.60 48.49
N ASP A 152 -2.09 15.27 48.43
CA ASP A 152 -3.27 14.79 47.69
C ASP A 152 -3.38 15.37 46.25
N SER A 153 -2.56 16.37 45.93
CA SER A 153 -2.61 17.12 44.68
C SER A 153 -1.23 17.48 44.14
N ILE A 154 -1.16 17.65 42.82
CA ILE A 154 0.00 18.12 42.07
C ILE A 154 -0.37 19.36 41.26
N THR A 155 0.65 20.11 40.87
CA THR A 155 0.49 21.28 39.98
C THR A 155 0.81 20.86 38.56
N MET A 156 -0.14 21.05 37.65
CA MET A 156 0.10 20.97 36.21
C MET A 156 0.41 22.36 35.64
N TYR A 157 1.24 22.41 34.61
CA TYR A 157 1.72 23.65 34.01
C TYR A 157 1.20 23.78 32.58
N ILE A 158 0.47 24.88 32.32
CA ILE A 158 -0.27 25.07 31.08
C ILE A 158 0.38 26.18 30.28
N SER A 159 0.61 25.92 29.00
CA SER A 159 1.18 26.94 28.11
C SER A 159 0.18 28.09 27.91
N PRO A 160 0.57 29.37 28.07
CA PRO A 160 -0.29 30.51 27.74
C PRO A 160 -0.66 30.58 26.25
N SER A 161 0.07 29.86 25.38
CA SER A 161 -0.26 29.71 23.95
C SER A 161 -1.42 28.75 23.70
N ASN A 162 -1.80 27.94 24.70
CA ASN A 162 -2.91 27.00 24.62
C ASN A 162 -4.24 27.67 24.98
N GLN A 163 -4.55 28.78 24.31
CA GLN A 163 -5.84 29.47 24.43
C GLN A 163 -6.80 28.97 23.37
N LEU A 164 -7.91 28.37 23.76
CA LEU A 164 -8.87 27.77 22.85
C LEU A 164 -9.68 28.86 22.12
N ASN A 165 -9.38 29.05 20.83
CA ASN A 165 -10.03 30.00 19.95
C ASN A 165 -9.97 29.50 18.49
N ALA A 166 -10.57 30.22 17.54
CA ALA A 166 -10.61 29.79 16.13
C ALA A 166 -9.21 29.63 15.49
N GLY A 167 -8.23 30.47 15.86
CA GLY A 167 -6.87 30.43 15.32
C GLY A 167 -6.03 29.27 15.88
N THR A 168 -6.33 28.82 17.10
CA THR A 168 -5.61 27.72 17.76
C THR A 168 -6.33 26.37 17.65
N LEU A 169 -7.54 26.33 17.08
CA LEU A 169 -8.34 25.12 16.92
C LEU A 169 -7.58 23.99 16.20
N PRO A 170 -6.82 24.22 15.11
CA PRO A 170 -6.04 23.15 14.46
C PRO A 170 -5.00 22.52 15.40
N LYS A 171 -4.34 23.34 16.23
CA LYS A 171 -3.37 22.87 17.24
C LYS A 171 -4.08 22.01 18.29
N PHE A 172 -5.20 22.52 18.82
CA PHE A 172 -6.04 21.78 19.78
C PHE A 172 -6.48 20.42 19.21
N MET A 173 -7.02 20.37 18.00
CA MET A 173 -7.48 19.12 17.37
C MET A 173 -6.33 18.13 17.14
N ASN A 174 -5.15 18.63 16.75
CA ASN A 174 -3.96 17.79 16.62
C ASN A 174 -3.53 17.19 17.96
N GLU A 175 -3.54 17.97 19.03
CA GLU A 175 -3.22 17.46 20.37
C GLU A 175 -4.27 16.47 20.88
N VAL A 176 -5.56 16.69 20.63
CA VAL A 176 -6.63 15.73 20.95
C VAL A 176 -6.40 14.40 20.23
N MET A 177 -6.08 14.42 18.93
CA MET A 177 -5.76 13.21 18.16
C MET A 177 -4.55 12.48 18.72
N LYS A 178 -3.45 13.21 19.00
CA LYS A 178 -2.24 12.65 19.61
C LYS A 178 -2.53 12.06 20.99
N SER A 179 -3.31 12.75 21.82
CA SER A 179 -3.74 12.29 23.14
C SER A 179 -4.47 10.95 23.03
N GLY A 180 -5.41 10.83 22.08
CA GLY A 180 -6.12 9.57 21.81
C GLY A 180 -5.19 8.43 21.37
N GLN A 181 -4.24 8.71 20.46
CA GLN A 181 -3.28 7.70 19.99
C GLN A 181 -2.34 7.22 21.10
N VAL A 182 -1.73 8.16 21.83
CA VAL A 182 -0.84 7.86 22.96
C VAL A 182 -1.58 7.07 24.03
N GLN A 183 -2.82 7.47 24.35
CA GLN A 183 -3.59 6.79 25.39
C GLN A 183 -4.05 5.40 24.96
N HIS A 184 -4.47 5.23 23.71
CA HIS A 184 -4.78 3.91 23.16
C HIS A 184 -3.57 2.97 23.33
N TYR A 185 -2.39 3.43 22.92
CA TYR A 185 -1.15 2.67 23.08
C TYR A 185 -0.82 2.39 24.55
N ARG A 186 -0.86 3.41 25.43
CA ARG A 186 -0.55 3.28 26.86
C ARG A 186 -1.51 2.31 27.57
N TYR A 187 -2.81 2.44 27.32
CA TYR A 187 -3.84 1.57 27.89
C TYR A 187 -3.67 0.12 27.44
N HIS A 188 -3.49 -0.12 26.14
CA HIS A 188 -3.26 -1.47 25.61
C HIS A 188 -1.91 -2.05 26.04
N LYS A 189 -0.85 -1.24 26.12
CA LYS A 189 0.45 -1.64 26.67
C LYS A 189 0.34 -2.06 28.13
N LYS A 190 -0.39 -1.31 28.97
CA LYS A 190 -0.61 -1.64 30.39
C LYS A 190 -1.49 -2.89 30.58
N LEU A 191 -2.54 -3.05 29.78
CA LEU A 191 -3.39 -4.25 29.80
C LEU A 191 -2.59 -5.49 29.40
N ASN A 192 -1.81 -5.38 28.32
CA ASN A 192 -0.88 -6.43 27.91
C ASN A 192 0.16 -6.68 29.01
N HIS A 193 0.77 -5.64 29.57
CA HIS A 193 1.81 -5.80 30.60
C HIS A 193 1.28 -6.48 31.87
N THR A 194 0.10 -6.10 32.36
CA THR A 194 -0.52 -6.71 33.56
C THR A 194 -0.91 -8.17 33.33
N MET A 195 -1.29 -8.53 32.09
CA MET A 195 -1.56 -9.92 31.71
C MET A 195 -0.28 -10.74 31.47
N LEU A 196 0.86 -10.08 31.19
CA LEU A 196 2.13 -10.71 30.81
C LEU A 196 3.18 -10.73 31.93
N THR A 197 3.02 -9.96 33.01
CA THR A 197 3.89 -10.05 34.20
C THR A 197 3.72 -11.41 34.87
N GLY A 198 4.77 -12.25 34.79
CA GLY A 198 4.77 -13.64 35.31
C GLY A 198 4.47 -14.71 34.25
N TYR A 199 4.40 -14.34 32.97
CA TYR A 199 4.13 -15.22 31.84
C TYR A 199 5.42 -15.86 31.29
N ASP A 200 6.16 -16.59 32.13
CA ASP A 200 7.17 -17.54 31.62
C ASP A 200 6.48 -18.91 31.47
N GLN A 201 6.23 -19.30 30.24
CA GLN A 201 5.56 -20.57 29.92
C GLN A 201 6.51 -21.77 29.98
N THR A 202 7.81 -21.53 30.09
CA THR A 202 8.81 -22.57 29.87
C THR A 202 9.21 -23.24 31.18
N ILE A 203 9.27 -24.56 31.17
CA ILE A 203 9.80 -25.36 32.28
C ILE A 203 11.20 -25.80 31.83
N ILE A 204 12.18 -24.92 31.99
CA ILE A 204 13.57 -25.15 31.55
C ILE A 204 14.47 -25.32 32.77
N ASP A 205 15.32 -26.35 32.73
CA ASP A 205 16.30 -26.56 33.78
C ASP A 205 17.45 -25.54 33.68
N LYS A 206 17.40 -24.54 34.55
CA LYS A 206 18.35 -23.43 34.61
C LYS A 206 19.76 -23.86 35.05
N THR A 207 19.94 -25.09 35.53
CA THR A 207 21.24 -25.63 35.93
C THR A 207 22.06 -26.18 34.76
N ARG A 208 21.41 -26.45 33.62
CA ARG A 208 22.07 -26.95 32.40
C ARG A 208 22.83 -25.84 31.66
N PRO A 209 23.79 -26.18 30.77
CA PRO A 209 24.44 -25.19 29.91
C PRO A 209 23.43 -24.41 29.05
N ILE A 210 23.75 -23.15 28.69
CA ILE A 210 22.84 -22.25 27.94
C ILE A 210 22.36 -22.91 26.63
N LEU A 211 23.23 -23.60 25.89
CA LEU A 211 22.83 -24.27 24.64
C LEU A 211 21.75 -25.35 24.87
N ALA A 212 21.87 -26.13 25.96
CA ALA A 212 20.86 -27.12 26.32
C ALA A 212 19.53 -26.46 26.71
N GLN A 213 19.58 -25.32 27.41
CA GLN A 213 18.41 -24.51 27.75
C GLN A 213 17.71 -23.98 26.48
N LEU A 214 18.48 -23.52 25.47
CA LEU A 214 17.94 -23.09 24.17
C LEU A 214 17.27 -24.25 23.41
N GLY A 215 17.82 -25.46 23.48
CA GLY A 215 17.20 -26.65 22.92
C GLY A 215 15.88 -27.02 23.60
N GLU A 216 15.80 -26.95 24.93
CA GLU A 216 14.55 -27.16 25.68
C GLU A 216 13.50 -26.09 25.36
N PHE A 217 13.92 -24.83 25.35
CA PHE A 217 13.10 -23.70 24.92
C PHE A 217 12.48 -23.94 23.54
N THR A 218 13.31 -24.27 22.56
CA THR A 218 12.88 -24.45 21.18
C THR A 218 11.83 -25.56 21.08
N ARG A 219 12.08 -26.71 21.71
CA ARG A 219 11.12 -27.84 21.71
C ARG A 219 9.80 -27.54 22.41
N GLN A 220 9.81 -26.73 23.48
CA GLN A 220 8.58 -26.40 24.22
C GLN A 220 7.77 -25.32 23.50
N VAL A 221 8.43 -24.23 23.12
CA VAL A 221 7.78 -23.04 22.57
C VAL A 221 7.35 -23.27 21.12
N TYR A 222 8.15 -23.96 20.30
CA TYR A 222 7.85 -24.18 18.88
C TYR A 222 7.21 -25.54 18.57
N LYS A 223 6.64 -26.19 19.59
CA LYS A 223 5.95 -27.48 19.42
C LYS A 223 4.79 -27.42 18.44
N GLU A 224 3.99 -26.35 18.49
CA GLU A 224 2.77 -26.17 17.68
C GLU A 224 2.88 -25.05 16.65
N LEU A 225 3.76 -24.08 16.88
CA LEU A 225 3.93 -22.90 16.04
C LEU A 225 5.33 -22.85 15.49
N ARG A 226 5.46 -22.39 14.25
CA ARG A 226 6.76 -22.05 13.66
C ARG A 226 7.14 -20.60 13.94
N PHE A 227 6.13 -19.73 14.10
CA PHE A 227 6.30 -18.32 14.47
C PHE A 227 5.53 -18.02 15.75
N GLN A 228 6.21 -17.44 16.74
CA GLN A 228 5.58 -16.98 17.99
C GLN A 228 5.30 -15.48 18.00
N PRO A 229 4.20 -14.98 18.59
CA PRO A 229 4.01 -13.54 18.76
C PRO A 229 5.19 -12.93 19.53
N LEU A 230 5.86 -11.93 18.97
CA LEU A 230 7.04 -11.32 19.61
C LEU A 230 6.70 -10.66 20.95
N ASP A 231 5.47 -10.16 21.11
CA ASP A 231 4.95 -9.63 22.38
C ASP A 231 4.89 -10.70 23.48
N LEU A 232 4.95 -11.99 23.13
CA LEU A 232 5.07 -13.09 24.08
C LEU A 232 6.50 -13.58 24.20
N LEU A 233 7.16 -13.75 23.06
CA LEU A 233 8.49 -14.35 22.96
C LEU A 233 9.53 -13.64 23.83
N ILE A 234 9.45 -12.31 23.94
CA ILE A 234 10.36 -11.49 24.76
C ILE A 234 10.27 -11.76 26.27
N TYR A 235 9.25 -12.49 26.73
CA TYR A 235 9.04 -12.82 28.14
C TYR A 235 9.50 -14.23 28.52
N TYR A 236 9.74 -15.12 27.55
CA TYR A 236 10.10 -16.51 27.81
C TYR A 236 11.56 -16.66 28.22
N TYR A 237 11.83 -17.53 29.18
CA TYR A 237 13.20 -17.99 29.46
C TYR A 237 13.68 -18.93 28.34
N PRO A 238 14.97 -18.95 27.95
CA PRO A 238 16.09 -18.14 28.44
C PRO A 238 16.21 -16.77 27.76
N LEU A 239 15.31 -16.37 26.86
CA LEU A 239 15.36 -15.04 26.23
C LEU A 239 15.17 -13.90 27.24
N SER A 240 14.53 -14.17 28.39
CA SER A 240 14.34 -13.22 29.48
C SER A 240 14.47 -13.89 30.86
N LYS A 241 15.00 -13.15 31.84
CA LYS A 241 15.09 -13.53 33.27
C LYS A 241 13.96 -12.96 34.14
N GLY A 242 13.10 -12.10 33.57
CA GLY A 242 11.89 -11.60 34.24
C GLY A 242 12.06 -10.27 34.98
N SER A 243 13.22 -9.61 34.91
CA SER A 243 13.45 -8.28 35.52
C SER A 243 12.95 -7.16 34.59
N THR A 244 12.31 -6.10 35.11
CA THR A 244 11.70 -5.03 34.28
C THR A 244 12.65 -3.87 34.05
N ASP A 245 12.92 -3.60 32.75
CA ASP A 245 12.85 -2.30 32.03
C ASP A 245 13.57 -2.37 30.67
N TRP A 246 14.42 -3.38 30.47
CA TRP A 246 15.33 -3.48 29.31
C TRP A 246 14.90 -4.44 28.20
N ARG A 247 13.69 -5.01 28.27
CA ARG A 247 13.20 -6.00 27.31
C ARG A 247 12.33 -5.33 26.26
N TYR A 248 12.80 -5.32 25.03
CA TYR A 248 11.99 -4.86 23.90
C TYR A 248 12.47 -5.50 22.60
N HIS A 249 11.65 -5.41 21.58
CA HIS A 249 12.02 -5.79 20.23
C HIS A 249 11.95 -4.55 19.33
N SER A 250 13.02 -4.29 18.58
CA SER A 250 13.11 -3.18 17.64
C SER A 250 13.79 -3.66 16.37
N GLY A 251 13.12 -3.50 15.23
CA GLY A 251 13.69 -3.98 13.98
C GLY A 251 13.82 -5.50 13.93
N PHE A 252 15.01 -6.01 13.65
CA PHE A 252 15.29 -7.45 13.74
C PHE A 252 16.11 -7.79 15.01
N LYS A 253 16.12 -6.89 16.00
CA LYS A 253 16.86 -7.04 17.26
C LYS A 253 15.91 -7.28 18.42
N LEU A 254 16.20 -8.30 19.22
CA LEU A 254 15.58 -8.55 20.52
C LEU A 254 16.55 -8.10 21.63
N GLU A 255 16.11 -7.23 22.51
CA GLU A 255 16.85 -6.86 23.72
C GLU A 255 16.42 -7.76 24.88
N SER A 256 17.39 -8.47 25.42
CA SER A 256 17.26 -9.41 26.53
C SER A 256 17.78 -8.78 27.82
N ASP A 257 17.22 -9.18 28.96
CA ASP A 257 17.79 -8.92 30.29
C ASP A 257 18.72 -10.06 30.76
N HIS A 258 18.96 -11.08 29.92
CA HIS A 258 19.77 -12.25 30.24
C HIS A 258 21.20 -12.10 29.70
N LYS A 259 22.08 -11.50 30.50
CA LYS A 259 23.50 -11.26 30.13
C LYS A 259 24.23 -12.54 29.70
N GLU A 260 24.07 -13.64 30.43
CA GLU A 260 24.76 -14.90 30.15
C GLU A 260 24.38 -15.50 28.79
N LEU A 261 23.13 -15.30 28.34
CA LEU A 261 22.71 -15.69 27.00
C LEU A 261 23.48 -14.91 25.94
N VAL A 262 23.54 -13.59 26.06
CA VAL A 262 24.21 -12.73 25.06
C VAL A 262 25.71 -12.99 25.04
N ASP A 263 26.33 -13.21 26.20
CA ASP A 263 27.74 -13.61 26.28
C ASP A 263 28.00 -14.96 25.60
N PHE A 264 27.12 -15.95 25.78
CA PHE A 264 27.22 -17.21 25.06
C PHE A 264 27.10 -17.01 23.55
N LEU A 265 26.08 -16.32 23.07
CA LEU A 265 25.84 -16.13 21.63
C LEU A 265 26.99 -15.38 20.94
N ASP A 266 27.66 -14.47 21.66
CA ASP A 266 28.83 -13.73 21.16
C ASP A 266 30.05 -14.64 20.91
N THR A 267 30.10 -15.82 21.52
CA THR A 267 31.16 -16.84 21.34
C THR A 267 30.82 -17.88 20.26
N VAL A 268 29.68 -17.73 19.57
CA VAL A 268 29.23 -18.65 18.52
C VAL A 268 29.39 -17.99 17.15
N HIS A 269 30.10 -18.67 16.24
CA HIS A 269 30.40 -18.15 14.91
C HIS A 269 30.10 -19.18 13.82
N ALA A 270 29.52 -18.72 12.71
CA ALA A 270 29.38 -19.52 11.51
C ALA A 270 30.56 -19.28 10.57
N THR A 271 31.16 -20.35 10.05
CA THR A 271 32.15 -20.27 8.97
C THR A 271 31.45 -20.04 7.63
N GLY A 272 32.21 -19.64 6.59
CA GLY A 272 31.66 -19.39 5.26
C GLY A 272 31.06 -20.62 4.55
N ASP A 273 31.33 -21.83 5.05
CA ASP A 273 30.72 -23.10 4.63
C ASP A 273 29.57 -23.55 5.55
N GLY A 274 29.14 -22.71 6.50
CA GLY A 274 27.95 -22.94 7.33
C GLY A 274 28.19 -23.74 8.62
N LYS A 275 29.43 -24.18 8.87
CA LYS A 275 29.79 -24.88 10.10
C LYS A 275 29.78 -23.93 11.30
N ILE A 276 29.23 -24.40 12.42
CA ILE A 276 29.19 -23.62 13.66
C ILE A 276 30.43 -23.91 14.51
N ILE A 277 31.13 -22.86 14.91
CA ILE A 277 32.25 -22.87 15.84
C ILE A 277 31.77 -22.28 17.17
N PHE A 278 32.02 -23.02 18.24
CA PHE A 278 31.82 -22.58 19.62
C PHE A 278 33.20 -22.32 20.23
N GLU A 279 33.51 -21.07 20.61
CA GLU A 279 34.84 -20.72 21.12
C GLU A 279 35.13 -21.29 22.51
N ASP A 280 34.09 -21.50 23.33
CA ASP A 280 34.21 -22.06 24.68
C ASP A 280 33.51 -23.44 24.80
N PRO A 281 34.28 -24.55 24.81
CA PRO A 281 33.73 -25.90 24.96
C PRO A 281 32.95 -26.12 26.26
N ALA A 282 33.22 -25.36 27.33
CA ALA A 282 32.51 -25.50 28.60
C ALA A 282 31.05 -25.02 28.51
N THR A 283 30.72 -24.16 27.54
CA THR A 283 29.36 -23.65 27.30
C THR A 283 28.45 -24.65 26.57
N ILE A 284 29.04 -25.68 25.97
CA ILE A 284 28.34 -26.72 25.20
C ILE A 284 27.84 -27.83 26.14
N GLY A 285 28.65 -28.23 27.12
CA GLY A 285 28.38 -29.36 28.03
C GLY A 285 28.13 -30.70 27.32
N GLU A 286 27.29 -31.57 27.91
CA GLU A 286 26.93 -32.90 27.37
C GLU A 286 25.81 -32.85 26.31
N VAL A 287 25.80 -31.85 25.41
CA VAL A 287 24.82 -31.79 24.31
C VAL A 287 25.29 -32.72 23.18
N ASP A 288 24.49 -33.74 22.86
CA ASP A 288 24.82 -34.77 21.84
C ASP A 288 25.14 -34.19 20.45
N ASP A 289 24.42 -33.14 20.04
CA ASP A 289 24.62 -32.46 18.75
C ASP A 289 24.48 -30.93 18.91
N PRO A 290 25.56 -30.24 19.34
CA PRO A 290 25.54 -28.81 19.63
C PRO A 290 25.20 -27.94 18.42
N GLU A 291 25.74 -28.31 17.26
CA GLU A 291 25.54 -27.58 16.01
C GLU A 291 24.07 -27.64 15.59
N LYS A 292 23.46 -28.82 15.63
CA LYS A 292 22.04 -28.98 15.32
C LYS A 292 21.14 -28.19 16.27
N VAL A 293 21.40 -28.26 17.58
CA VAL A 293 20.60 -27.52 18.57
C VAL A 293 20.68 -26.01 18.33
N PHE A 294 21.87 -25.49 18.03
CA PHE A 294 22.04 -24.07 17.73
C PHE A 294 21.37 -23.68 16.40
N LYS A 295 21.52 -24.49 15.35
CA LYS A 295 20.85 -24.28 14.05
C LYS A 295 19.33 -24.26 14.19
N GLU A 296 18.75 -25.21 14.92
CA GLU A 296 17.30 -25.23 15.19
C GLU A 296 16.85 -23.95 15.93
N PHE A 297 17.56 -23.54 16.99
CA PHE A 297 17.25 -22.30 17.70
C PHE A 297 17.33 -21.07 16.79
N SER A 298 18.42 -20.94 16.04
CA SER A 298 18.65 -19.86 15.08
C SER A 298 17.53 -19.82 14.03
N ASP A 299 17.19 -20.94 13.42
CA ASP A 299 16.14 -21.04 12.39
C ASP A 299 14.78 -20.57 12.91
N HIS A 300 14.44 -20.90 14.16
CA HIS A 300 13.22 -20.44 14.80
C HIS A 300 13.25 -18.94 15.10
N MET A 301 14.36 -18.40 15.59
CA MET A 301 14.52 -16.96 15.82
C MET A 301 14.46 -16.16 14.51
N ILE A 302 15.14 -16.62 13.46
CA ILE A 302 15.12 -16.02 12.13
C ILE A 302 13.71 -16.08 11.54
N SER A 303 13.03 -17.23 11.68
CA SER A 303 11.61 -17.37 11.31
C SER A 303 10.76 -16.34 12.05
N ASN A 304 11.09 -16.04 13.30
CA ASN A 304 10.45 -15.01 14.11
C ASN A 304 10.81 -13.56 13.75
N GLY A 305 11.72 -13.34 12.80
CA GLY A 305 12.22 -12.01 12.44
C GLY A 305 13.29 -11.48 13.39
N ILE A 306 13.96 -12.34 14.15
CA ILE A 306 15.05 -11.96 15.06
C ILE A 306 16.37 -12.42 14.45
N ARG A 307 17.28 -11.49 14.24
CA ARG A 307 18.65 -11.73 13.72
C ARG A 307 19.72 -11.39 14.75
N TRP A 308 19.38 -10.54 15.72
CA TRP A 308 20.29 -10.08 16.76
C TRP A 308 19.63 -10.19 18.13
N ILE A 309 20.42 -10.60 19.12
CA ILE A 309 20.03 -10.58 20.52
C ILE A 309 21.02 -9.69 21.28
N GLY A 310 20.50 -8.69 21.98
CA GLY A 310 21.29 -7.69 22.71
C GLY A 310 21.09 -7.73 24.22
N TYR A 311 22.06 -7.19 24.94
CA TYR A 311 22.00 -6.85 26.36
C TYR A 311 22.80 -5.57 26.57
N LYS A 312 22.09 -4.48 26.91
CA LYS A 312 22.68 -3.13 27.02
C LYS A 312 23.41 -2.77 25.71
N ASP A 313 24.72 -2.50 25.79
CA ASP A 313 25.53 -2.10 24.63
C ASP A 313 26.07 -3.29 23.82
N LYS A 314 25.92 -4.52 24.32
CA LYS A 314 26.42 -5.74 23.67
C LYS A 314 25.35 -6.34 22.76
N THR A 315 25.74 -6.79 21.57
CA THR A 315 24.83 -7.41 20.59
C THR A 315 25.50 -8.61 19.94
N ALA A 316 24.85 -9.77 20.01
CA ALA A 316 25.29 -10.98 19.33
C ALA A 316 24.42 -11.25 18.09
N SER A 317 25.06 -11.66 16.99
CA SER A 317 24.37 -12.14 15.80
C SER A 317 24.01 -13.61 15.96
N ILE A 318 22.77 -13.95 15.66
CA ILE A 318 22.30 -15.33 15.56
C ILE A 318 21.96 -15.71 14.12
N TYR A 319 22.30 -14.84 13.16
CA TYR A 319 21.99 -15.06 11.76
C TYR A 319 22.96 -16.06 11.13
N LEU A 320 22.41 -17.15 10.58
CA LEU A 320 23.11 -18.15 9.81
C LEU A 320 22.77 -17.97 8.32
N ASP A 321 23.77 -17.73 7.48
CA ASP A 321 23.61 -17.56 6.04
C ASP A 321 23.56 -18.93 5.32
N GLU A 322 22.64 -19.79 5.75
CA GLU A 322 22.41 -21.10 5.13
C GLU A 322 21.05 -21.13 4.43
N SER A 323 20.98 -20.71 3.17
CA SER A 323 19.79 -20.98 2.35
C SER A 323 19.83 -22.43 1.87
N THR A 324 19.27 -23.37 2.64
CA THR A 324 19.00 -24.70 2.12
C THR A 324 17.75 -24.69 1.24
N ALA A 325 17.89 -25.12 -0.02
CA ALA A 325 16.77 -25.20 -0.95
C ALA A 325 15.78 -26.29 -0.47
N CYS A 326 14.58 -25.88 -0.06
CA CYS A 326 13.52 -26.80 0.37
C CYS A 326 12.64 -27.17 -0.82
N GLY A 327 12.51 -28.48 -1.10
CA GLY A 327 11.68 -28.99 -2.21
C GLY A 327 10.20 -29.21 -1.87
N CYS A 328 9.67 -28.69 -0.76
CA CYS A 328 8.28 -28.95 -0.37
C CYS A 328 7.26 -28.20 -1.23
N SER A 329 6.00 -28.65 -1.24
CA SER A 329 4.93 -28.07 -2.08
C SER A 329 4.75 -26.56 -1.87
N ASN A 330 4.88 -26.07 -0.64
CA ASN A 330 4.79 -24.65 -0.31
C ASN A 330 6.00 -23.85 -0.81
N CYS A 331 7.21 -24.39 -0.69
CA CYS A 331 8.42 -23.74 -1.23
C CYS A 331 8.36 -23.67 -2.75
N LYS A 332 7.96 -24.76 -3.42
CA LYS A 332 7.71 -24.76 -4.87
C LYS A 332 6.67 -23.73 -5.30
N PHE A 333 5.62 -23.52 -4.50
CA PHE A 333 4.64 -22.46 -4.75
C PHE A 333 5.30 -21.07 -4.71
N ARG A 334 6.14 -20.82 -3.69
CA ARG A 334 6.87 -19.56 -3.53
C ARG A 334 7.93 -19.34 -4.61
N ASP A 335 8.55 -20.41 -5.08
CA ASP A 335 9.50 -20.39 -6.20
C ASP A 335 8.81 -20.28 -7.57
N LEU A 336 7.48 -20.08 -7.60
CA LEU A 336 6.64 -19.97 -8.80
C LEU A 336 6.63 -21.24 -9.66
N GLU A 337 6.94 -22.40 -9.08
CA GLU A 337 6.84 -23.73 -9.68
C GLU A 337 5.46 -24.33 -9.38
N PHE A 338 4.40 -23.57 -9.73
CA PHE A 338 3.02 -23.88 -9.36
C PHE A 338 2.57 -25.25 -9.82
N LYS A 339 2.98 -25.70 -11.02
CA LYS A 339 2.60 -27.03 -11.51
C LYS A 339 3.14 -28.15 -10.61
N GLU A 340 4.43 -28.09 -10.26
CA GLU A 340 5.06 -29.07 -9.38
C GLU A 340 4.54 -28.96 -7.94
N SER A 341 4.22 -27.74 -7.48
CA SER A 341 3.57 -27.51 -6.20
C SER A 341 2.20 -28.20 -6.15
N LEU A 342 1.37 -28.02 -7.18
CA LEU A 342 0.05 -28.63 -7.27
C LEU A 342 0.13 -30.15 -7.30
N SER A 343 1.04 -30.73 -8.09
CA SER A 343 1.19 -32.19 -8.19
C SER A 343 1.72 -32.81 -6.88
N SER A 344 2.69 -32.16 -6.23
CA SER A 344 3.23 -32.65 -4.95
C SER A 344 2.24 -32.51 -3.80
N ASN A 345 1.30 -31.57 -3.87
CA ASN A 345 0.27 -31.38 -2.85
C ASN A 345 -0.81 -32.48 -2.84
N GLN A 346 -0.90 -33.30 -3.88
CA GLN A 346 -1.85 -34.41 -3.97
C GLN A 346 -1.41 -35.65 -3.17
N VAL A 347 -0.19 -35.67 -2.64
CA VAL A 347 0.31 -36.76 -1.81
C VAL A 347 -0.34 -36.67 -0.41
N HIS A 348 -0.98 -37.75 0.04
CA HIS A 348 -1.63 -37.79 1.34
C HIS A 348 -0.62 -37.74 2.49
N ALA A 349 -0.46 -36.56 3.09
CA ALA A 349 0.32 -36.36 4.30
C ALA A 349 -0.35 -37.03 5.51
N THR A 350 0.45 -37.71 6.34
CA THR A 350 -0.02 -38.31 7.59
C THR A 350 0.26 -37.43 8.80
N GLU A 351 1.35 -36.66 8.81
CA GLU A 351 1.76 -35.82 9.93
C GLU A 351 1.03 -34.49 9.97
N ILE A 352 0.65 -34.03 11.16
CA ILE A 352 -0.16 -32.81 11.37
C ILE A 352 0.47 -31.58 10.67
N PRO A 353 1.77 -31.27 10.81
CA PRO A 353 2.38 -30.12 10.14
C PRO A 353 2.31 -30.19 8.61
N GLU A 354 2.49 -31.39 8.05
CA GLU A 354 2.40 -31.61 6.60
C GLU A 354 0.96 -31.55 6.09
N MET A 355 -0.01 -32.02 6.89
CA MET A 355 -1.44 -31.87 6.59
C MET A 355 -1.87 -30.39 6.61
N MET A 356 -1.40 -29.61 7.59
CA MET A 356 -1.63 -28.17 7.68
C MET A 356 -1.07 -27.43 6.46
N LYS A 357 0.18 -27.75 6.08
CA LYS A 357 0.82 -27.22 4.88
C LYS A 357 0.03 -27.57 3.63
N ALA A 358 -0.41 -28.82 3.48
CA ALA A 358 -1.18 -29.26 2.33
C ALA A 358 -2.54 -28.52 2.23
N ALA A 359 -3.22 -28.34 3.37
CA ALA A 359 -4.45 -27.56 3.46
C ALA A 359 -4.25 -26.09 3.04
N TYR A 360 -3.14 -25.49 3.46
CA TYR A 360 -2.80 -24.12 3.09
C TYR A 360 -2.46 -23.97 1.61
N VAL A 361 -1.65 -24.87 1.04
CA VAL A 361 -1.33 -24.86 -0.40
C VAL A 361 -2.60 -25.06 -1.23
N SER A 362 -3.52 -25.94 -0.82
CA SER A 362 -4.84 -26.08 -1.48
C SER A 362 -5.62 -24.76 -1.50
N TYR A 363 -5.60 -24.01 -0.39
CA TYR A 363 -6.20 -22.67 -0.33
C TYR A 363 -5.51 -21.68 -1.28
N GLN A 364 -4.18 -21.71 -1.38
CA GLN A 364 -3.42 -20.84 -2.28
C GLN A 364 -3.78 -21.06 -3.76
N PHE A 365 -4.14 -22.29 -4.15
CA PHE A 365 -4.66 -22.66 -5.48
C PHE A 365 -6.16 -22.40 -5.69
N GLY A 366 -6.87 -21.88 -4.68
CA GLY A 366 -8.33 -21.70 -4.77
C GLY A 366 -9.13 -22.99 -4.58
N ASN A 367 -8.50 -24.10 -4.19
CA ASN A 367 -9.18 -25.36 -3.87
C ASN A 367 -9.74 -25.30 -2.44
N TYR A 368 -10.72 -24.42 -2.22
CA TYR A 368 -11.25 -24.10 -0.89
C TYR A 368 -12.00 -25.24 -0.23
N ILE A 369 -12.65 -26.12 -1.01
CA ILE A 369 -13.38 -27.27 -0.46
C ILE A 369 -12.38 -28.31 0.04
N THR A 370 -11.40 -28.68 -0.81
CA THR A 370 -10.29 -29.55 -0.41
C THR A 370 -9.54 -28.99 0.79
N SER A 371 -9.22 -27.70 0.79
CA SER A 371 -8.57 -27.03 1.93
C SER A 371 -9.38 -27.18 3.22
N ALA A 372 -10.69 -26.93 3.18
CA ALA A 372 -11.56 -27.08 4.34
C ALA A 372 -11.63 -28.53 4.84
N GLN A 373 -11.73 -29.51 3.93
CA GLN A 373 -11.73 -30.93 4.29
C GLN A 373 -10.40 -31.35 4.95
N GLN A 374 -9.28 -30.87 4.43
CA GLN A 374 -7.95 -31.12 4.99
C GLN A 374 -7.81 -30.51 6.40
N PHE A 375 -8.24 -29.26 6.63
CA PHE A 375 -8.26 -28.68 7.98
C PHE A 375 -9.20 -29.43 8.94
N MET A 376 -10.37 -29.89 8.48
CA MET A 376 -11.25 -30.74 9.30
C MET A 376 -10.60 -32.08 9.65
N ALA A 377 -9.79 -32.65 8.75
CA ALA A 377 -9.02 -33.86 9.04
C ALA A 377 -7.92 -33.60 10.09
N VAL A 378 -7.25 -32.44 10.03
CA VAL A 378 -6.31 -32.02 11.07
C VAL A 378 -7.01 -31.90 12.42
N LEU A 379 -8.17 -31.25 12.49
CA LEU A 379 -8.94 -31.12 13.74
C LEU A 379 -9.27 -32.45 14.41
N LYS A 380 -9.54 -33.49 13.61
CA LYS A 380 -9.80 -34.84 14.15
C LYS A 380 -8.57 -35.50 14.76
N LYS A 381 -7.36 -35.10 14.34
CA LYS A 381 -6.07 -35.66 14.80
C LYS A 381 -5.39 -34.81 15.87
N ALA A 382 -5.61 -33.50 15.87
CA ALA A 382 -4.91 -32.52 16.71
C ALA A 382 -5.55 -32.33 18.10
N THR A 383 -6.17 -33.36 18.68
CA THR A 383 -6.98 -33.25 19.92
C THR A 383 -6.21 -32.71 21.12
N ASP A 384 -4.91 -32.97 21.20
CA ASP A 384 -4.02 -32.53 22.29
C ASP A 384 -3.16 -31.32 21.92
N LEU A 385 -3.48 -30.66 20.80
CA LEU A 385 -2.74 -29.51 20.26
C LEU A 385 -3.69 -28.29 20.21
N PRO A 386 -3.83 -27.55 21.32
CA PRO A 386 -4.83 -26.49 21.47
C PRO A 386 -4.60 -25.31 20.51
N VAL A 387 -3.35 -24.95 20.25
CA VAL A 387 -3.02 -23.83 19.36
C VAL A 387 -3.28 -24.23 17.90
N THR A 388 -2.86 -25.44 17.52
CA THR A 388 -3.12 -26.00 16.19
C THR A 388 -4.63 -26.10 15.92
N THR A 389 -5.39 -26.59 16.91
CA THR A 389 -6.85 -26.69 16.85
C THR A 389 -7.48 -25.32 16.58
N LEU A 390 -7.08 -24.30 17.34
CA LEU A 390 -7.61 -22.95 17.17
C LEU A 390 -7.26 -22.34 15.80
N ILE A 391 -6.04 -22.58 15.28
CA ILE A 391 -5.66 -22.11 13.93
C ILE A 391 -6.52 -22.80 12.87
N CYS A 392 -6.75 -24.11 12.96
CA CYS A 392 -7.63 -24.81 12.03
C CYS A 392 -9.05 -24.25 12.05
N GLU A 393 -9.63 -24.02 13.23
CA GLU A 393 -10.95 -23.42 13.38
C GLU A 393 -11.00 -21.99 12.84
N TYR A 394 -9.96 -21.19 13.09
CA TYR A 394 -9.81 -19.85 12.52
C TYR A 394 -9.80 -19.92 10.99
N ASN A 395 -8.96 -20.77 10.40
CA ASN A 395 -8.85 -20.95 8.96
C ASN A 395 -10.16 -21.41 8.33
N LEU A 396 -10.85 -22.37 8.96
CA LEU A 396 -12.18 -22.82 8.53
C LEU A 396 -13.21 -21.70 8.55
N SER A 397 -13.20 -20.84 9.58
CA SER A 397 -14.08 -19.68 9.65
C SER A 397 -13.84 -18.71 8.48
N LYS A 398 -12.59 -18.54 8.04
CA LYS A 398 -12.22 -17.70 6.88
C LYS A 398 -12.60 -18.35 5.55
N LEU A 399 -12.33 -19.65 5.39
CA LEU A 399 -12.72 -20.43 4.22
C LEU A 399 -14.24 -20.42 4.01
N GLY A 400 -15.03 -20.38 5.08
CA GLY A 400 -16.48 -20.26 5.01
C GLY A 400 -16.97 -19.08 4.16
N SER A 401 -16.26 -17.95 4.18
CA SER A 401 -16.58 -16.78 3.33
C SER A 401 -16.32 -17.05 1.86
N PHE A 402 -15.18 -17.68 1.54
CA PHE A 402 -14.81 -18.03 0.17
C PHE A 402 -15.72 -19.11 -0.44
N ILE A 403 -16.10 -20.12 0.34
CA ILE A 403 -17.00 -21.19 -0.09
C ILE A 403 -18.41 -20.63 -0.32
N ARG A 404 -18.91 -19.76 0.56
CA ARG A 404 -20.25 -19.15 0.45
C ARG A 404 -20.39 -18.27 -0.78
N ASN A 405 -19.36 -17.49 -1.11
CA ASN A 405 -19.41 -16.51 -2.19
C ASN A 405 -19.24 -17.14 -3.59
N ASN A 406 -18.86 -18.42 -3.68
CA ASN A 406 -18.69 -19.15 -4.94
C ASN A 406 -19.94 -20.00 -5.29
N TYR A 407 -21.04 -19.28 -5.50
CA TYR A 407 -22.46 -19.64 -5.53
C TYR A 407 -22.93 -20.80 -6.46
N PHE A 408 -22.56 -22.05 -6.18
CA PHE A 408 -23.21 -23.23 -6.78
C PHE A 408 -23.62 -24.29 -5.74
N ASN A 409 -24.91 -24.65 -5.75
CA ASN A 409 -25.61 -25.50 -4.78
C ASN A 409 -25.21 -26.99 -4.86
N GLU A 410 -23.96 -27.32 -4.52
CA GLU A 410 -23.55 -28.72 -4.33
C GLU A 410 -23.78 -29.20 -2.90
N ARG A 411 -24.09 -30.50 -2.74
CA ARG A 411 -24.30 -31.11 -1.42
C ARG A 411 -23.08 -30.96 -0.50
N ASP A 412 -21.87 -31.02 -1.07
CA ASP A 412 -20.61 -30.97 -0.31
C ASP A 412 -20.30 -29.56 0.20
N SER A 413 -20.59 -28.51 -0.58
CA SER A 413 -20.44 -27.14 -0.09
C SER A 413 -21.43 -26.84 1.04
N ILE A 414 -22.66 -27.33 0.95
CA ILE A 414 -23.69 -27.18 1.99
C ILE A 414 -23.29 -27.93 3.28
N SER A 415 -22.77 -29.16 3.17
CA SER A 415 -22.36 -29.95 4.34
C SER A 415 -21.17 -29.31 5.06
N ILE A 416 -20.14 -28.88 4.33
CA ILE A 416 -18.97 -28.20 4.87
C ILE A 416 -19.36 -26.87 5.52
N LEU A 417 -20.20 -26.06 4.87
CA LEU A 417 -20.68 -24.80 5.44
C LEU A 417 -21.50 -25.00 6.72
N LYS A 418 -22.23 -26.12 6.85
CA LYS A 418 -22.94 -26.47 8.10
C LYS A 418 -21.96 -26.76 9.24
N GLU A 419 -20.88 -27.49 8.98
CA GLU A 419 -19.85 -27.75 9.98
C GLU A 419 -19.09 -26.47 10.36
N ILE A 420 -18.70 -25.65 9.37
CA ILE A 420 -18.02 -24.36 9.61
C ILE A 420 -18.88 -23.43 10.48
N LYS A 421 -20.20 -23.39 10.26
CA LYS A 421 -21.12 -22.55 11.06
C LYS A 421 -21.18 -22.92 12.55
N LYS A 422 -20.77 -24.14 12.93
CA LYS A 422 -20.72 -24.56 14.33
C LYS A 422 -19.48 -24.04 15.07
N ILE A 423 -18.49 -23.53 14.33
CA ILE A 423 -17.24 -23.04 14.90
C ILE A 423 -17.50 -21.71 15.61
N ASP A 424 -17.23 -21.67 16.91
CA ASP A 424 -17.18 -20.46 17.71
C ASP A 424 -15.78 -20.34 18.33
N LEU A 425 -15.01 -19.38 17.83
CA LEU A 425 -13.63 -19.17 18.28
C LEU A 425 -13.55 -18.79 19.76
N LYS A 426 -14.55 -18.08 20.31
CA LYS A 426 -14.55 -17.72 21.74
C LYS A 426 -14.75 -18.96 22.60
N LEU A 427 -15.70 -19.82 22.23
CA LEU A 427 -15.92 -21.09 22.93
C LEU A 427 -14.71 -22.01 22.80
N SER A 428 -14.01 -22.00 21.67
CA SER A 428 -12.78 -22.78 21.50
C SER A 428 -11.65 -22.30 22.41
N VAL A 429 -11.45 -20.98 22.50
CA VAL A 429 -10.48 -20.40 23.46
C VAL A 429 -10.84 -20.85 24.88
N GLU A 430 -12.10 -20.71 25.29
CA GLU A 430 -12.56 -21.13 26.62
C GLU A 430 -12.37 -22.63 26.91
N LYS A 431 -12.56 -23.48 25.89
CA LYS A 431 -12.38 -24.93 26.01
C LYS A 431 -10.91 -25.35 26.15
N HIS A 432 -10.02 -24.68 25.44
CA HIS A 432 -8.61 -25.08 25.32
C HIS A 432 -7.65 -24.20 26.14
N ARG A 433 -8.16 -23.14 26.78
CA ARG A 433 -7.33 -22.26 27.61
C ARG A 433 -6.79 -22.99 28.82
N THR A 434 -5.55 -22.66 29.09
CA THR A 434 -4.83 -22.91 30.32
C THR A 434 -4.26 -21.57 30.76
N LYS A 435 -3.86 -21.47 32.03
CA LYS A 435 -3.14 -20.28 32.52
C LYS A 435 -1.94 -19.91 31.62
N ASN A 436 -1.34 -20.90 30.96
CA ASN A 436 -0.13 -20.73 30.19
C ASN A 436 -0.38 -20.34 28.73
N ASN A 437 -1.52 -20.63 28.10
CA ASN A 437 -1.75 -20.36 26.67
C ASN A 437 -2.92 -19.41 26.38
N GLU A 438 -3.67 -18.96 27.40
CA GLU A 438 -4.87 -18.14 27.24
C GLU A 438 -4.62 -16.88 26.38
N TYR A 439 -3.56 -16.14 26.66
CA TYR A 439 -3.23 -14.94 25.89
C TYR A 439 -2.95 -15.26 24.42
N LEU A 440 -2.14 -16.29 24.13
CA LEU A 440 -1.82 -16.69 22.75
C LEU A 440 -3.09 -17.09 22.00
N LEU A 441 -3.95 -17.91 22.61
CA LEU A 441 -5.21 -18.33 22.02
C LEU A 441 -6.12 -17.14 21.74
N GLN A 442 -6.30 -16.24 22.71
CA GLN A 442 -7.09 -15.03 22.52
C GLN A 442 -6.50 -14.11 21.43
N TRP A 443 -5.18 -13.98 21.40
CA TRP A 443 -4.47 -13.17 20.42
C TRP A 443 -4.68 -13.67 18.98
N ILE A 444 -4.67 -14.99 18.77
CA ILE A 444 -4.99 -15.63 17.49
C ILE A 444 -6.48 -15.43 17.15
N ALA A 445 -7.39 -15.77 18.07
CA ALA A 445 -8.84 -15.73 17.85
C ALA A 445 -9.34 -14.33 17.49
N GLU A 446 -8.76 -13.28 18.09
CA GLU A 446 -9.15 -11.89 17.86
C GLU A 446 -8.44 -11.24 16.65
N GLY A 447 -7.51 -11.95 16.01
CA GLY A 447 -6.72 -11.45 14.88
C GLY A 447 -5.85 -10.26 15.25
N LYS A 448 -5.26 -10.24 16.45
CA LYS A 448 -4.48 -9.09 16.96
C LYS A 448 -3.24 -8.77 16.11
N SER A 449 -2.58 -9.78 15.53
CA SER A 449 -1.43 -9.58 14.62
C SER A 449 -1.74 -8.63 13.47
N ILE A 450 -2.87 -8.86 12.81
CA ILE A 450 -3.29 -8.10 11.63
C ILE A 450 -3.57 -6.64 12.00
N LYS A 451 -4.35 -6.41 13.07
CA LYS A 451 -4.70 -5.06 13.53
C LYS A 451 -3.44 -4.27 13.93
N LYS A 452 -2.57 -4.90 14.73
CA LYS A 452 -1.31 -4.30 15.16
C LYS A 452 -0.42 -3.95 13.97
N ALA A 453 -0.28 -4.86 13.00
CA ALA A 453 0.50 -4.61 11.80
C ALA A 453 -0.10 -3.46 10.96
N GLN A 454 -1.42 -3.41 10.81
CA GLN A 454 -2.10 -2.34 10.10
C GLN A 454 -1.86 -0.96 10.74
N GLU A 455 -1.98 -0.86 12.06
CA GLU A 455 -1.72 0.37 12.81
C GLU A 455 -0.27 0.80 12.70
N THR A 456 0.67 -0.13 12.92
CA THR A 456 2.12 0.12 12.88
C THR A 456 2.56 0.57 11.48
N LEU A 457 2.13 -0.12 10.43
CA LEU A 457 2.51 0.23 9.06
C LEU A 457 1.88 1.55 8.60
N ARG A 458 0.67 1.88 9.06
CA ARG A 458 0.03 3.17 8.77
C ARG A 458 0.82 4.32 9.40
N GLU A 459 1.24 4.18 10.65
CA GLU A 459 2.06 5.17 11.34
C GLU A 459 3.42 5.35 10.64
N LEU A 460 4.10 4.25 10.32
CA LEU A 460 5.40 4.28 9.64
C LEU A 460 5.31 4.87 8.23
N LEU A 461 4.28 4.53 7.46
CA LEU A 461 4.03 5.15 6.16
C LEU A 461 3.85 6.67 6.28
N HIS A 462 3.10 7.14 7.27
CA HIS A 462 2.91 8.57 7.50
C HIS A 462 4.25 9.27 7.78
N LYS A 463 5.07 8.71 8.66
CA LYS A 463 6.40 9.24 8.98
C LYS A 463 7.36 9.24 7.78
N ILE A 464 7.34 8.19 6.96
CA ILE A 464 8.16 8.12 5.75
C ILE A 464 7.71 9.15 4.71
N ARG A 465 6.39 9.35 4.52
CA ARG A 465 5.85 10.40 3.64
C ARG A 465 6.24 11.80 4.14
N GLU A 466 6.14 12.04 5.44
CA GLU A 466 6.55 13.31 6.05
C GLU A 466 8.03 13.59 5.78
N HIS A 467 8.92 12.61 5.99
CA HIS A 467 10.33 12.73 5.65
C HIS A 467 10.54 13.03 4.16
N HIS A 468 9.84 12.30 3.28
CA HIS A 468 9.87 12.55 1.85
C HIS A 468 9.44 13.98 1.49
N HIS A 469 8.45 14.56 2.17
CA HIS A 469 8.04 15.95 1.95
C HIS A 469 9.04 16.97 2.50
N ILE A 470 9.62 16.71 3.67
CA ILE A 470 10.62 17.56 4.30
C ILE A 470 11.87 17.69 3.43
N GLN A 471 12.36 16.60 2.81
CA GLN A 471 13.52 16.70 1.92
C GLN A 471 13.26 17.58 0.68
N LEU A 472 12.02 17.61 0.17
CA LEU A 472 11.67 18.42 -1.00
C LEU A 472 11.75 19.93 -0.70
N THR A 473 11.68 20.31 0.57
CA THR A 473 11.89 21.69 1.04
C THR A 473 13.32 21.92 1.56
N GLY A 474 14.24 20.97 1.33
CA GLY A 474 15.65 21.05 1.74
C GLY A 474 15.93 20.63 3.19
N GLY A 475 14.95 20.02 3.87
CA GLY A 475 15.14 19.50 5.23
C GLY A 475 15.84 18.14 5.27
N TRP A 476 16.29 17.76 6.47
CA TRP A 476 16.97 16.50 6.74
C TRP A 476 16.35 15.80 7.94
N ALA A 477 16.30 14.47 7.89
CA ALA A 477 15.92 13.66 9.04
C ALA A 477 16.76 12.38 9.10
N SER A 478 17.14 12.00 10.32
CA SER A 478 17.75 10.70 10.64
C SER A 478 16.73 9.86 11.39
N ASN A 479 16.40 8.69 10.85
CA ASN A 479 15.45 7.77 11.46
C ASN A 479 15.65 6.32 10.97
N SER A 480 14.99 5.38 11.64
CA SER A 480 14.98 3.96 11.30
C SER A 480 13.64 3.48 10.72
N HIS A 481 12.80 4.38 10.20
CA HIS A 481 11.41 4.06 9.87
C HIS A 481 11.28 2.99 8.78
N ALA A 482 12.14 3.01 7.76
CA ALA A 482 12.16 1.98 6.72
C ALA A 482 12.50 0.59 7.30
N MET A 483 13.46 0.50 8.22
CA MET A 483 13.84 -0.75 8.86
C MET A 483 12.73 -1.28 9.78
N LEU A 484 12.08 -0.40 10.55
CA LEU A 484 10.92 -0.77 11.37
C LEU A 484 9.73 -1.23 10.52
N LEU A 485 9.52 -0.60 9.35
CA LEU A 485 8.48 -0.98 8.40
C LEU A 485 8.73 -2.41 7.90
N TYR A 486 9.98 -2.74 7.58
CA TYR A 486 10.37 -4.05 7.07
C TYR A 486 10.10 -5.10 8.13
N SER A 487 10.61 -4.88 9.33
CA SER A 487 10.39 -5.79 10.45
C SER A 487 8.91 -6.02 10.73
N ALA A 488 8.09 -4.96 10.77
CA ALA A 488 6.67 -5.08 11.04
C ALA A 488 5.94 -5.91 9.96
N PHE A 489 6.27 -5.72 8.68
CA PHE A 489 5.68 -6.51 7.60
C PHE A 489 6.21 -7.95 7.59
N THR A 490 7.51 -8.17 7.81
CA THR A 490 8.12 -9.50 7.93
C THR A 490 7.48 -10.31 9.05
N GLN A 491 7.21 -9.70 10.22
CA GLN A 491 6.55 -10.39 11.32
C GLN A 491 5.13 -10.85 10.95
N LEU A 492 4.34 -10.01 10.29
CA LEU A 492 3.00 -10.39 9.84
C LEU A 492 3.08 -11.52 8.81
N ASP A 493 3.93 -11.36 7.81
CA ASP A 493 4.11 -12.33 6.73
C ASP A 493 4.59 -13.69 7.25
N ASN A 494 5.61 -13.70 8.11
CA ASN A 494 6.12 -14.93 8.72
C ASN A 494 5.11 -15.57 9.68
N PHE A 495 4.30 -14.77 10.39
CA PHE A 495 3.21 -15.32 11.20
C PHE A 495 2.18 -16.05 10.34
N LEU A 496 1.75 -15.44 9.23
CA LEU A 496 0.76 -16.05 8.34
C LEU A 496 1.34 -17.28 7.63
N LEU A 497 2.49 -17.15 6.99
CA LEU A 497 3.11 -18.22 6.20
C LEU A 497 3.68 -19.34 7.08
N GLY A 498 4.36 -18.98 8.17
CA GLY A 498 5.02 -19.93 9.06
C GLY A 498 4.01 -20.82 9.80
N ASN A 499 2.85 -20.27 10.18
CA ASN A 499 1.80 -20.99 10.90
C ASN A 499 0.62 -21.39 10.01
N TYR A 500 0.71 -21.20 8.69
CA TYR A 500 -0.32 -21.55 7.72
C TYR A 500 -1.69 -20.91 8.00
N VAL A 501 -1.71 -19.65 8.43
CA VAL A 501 -2.92 -18.88 8.75
C VAL A 501 -3.48 -18.24 7.48
N ILE A 502 -4.76 -18.47 7.21
CA ILE A 502 -5.47 -17.93 6.05
C ILE A 502 -5.87 -16.48 6.31
N TYR A 503 -5.20 -15.54 5.64
CA TYR A 503 -5.58 -14.13 5.66
C TYR A 503 -5.05 -13.30 4.47
N ASP A 504 -4.11 -13.82 3.68
CA ASP A 504 -3.36 -13.11 2.64
C ASP A 504 -4.17 -12.75 1.38
N GLN A 505 -5.41 -13.23 1.25
CA GLN A 505 -6.32 -12.90 0.13
C GLN A 505 -7.49 -11.98 0.54
N PHE A 506 -7.48 -11.45 1.77
CA PHE A 506 -8.51 -10.50 2.24
C PHE A 506 -8.14 -9.05 1.88
N LEU A 507 -9.15 -8.19 1.73
CA LEU A 507 -8.95 -6.78 1.35
C LEU A 507 -8.11 -6.04 2.39
N GLU A 508 -8.32 -6.34 3.67
CA GLU A 508 -7.57 -5.77 4.79
C GLU A 508 -6.06 -6.08 4.68
N PHE A 509 -5.71 -7.27 4.22
CA PHE A 509 -4.31 -7.62 3.96
C PHE A 509 -3.77 -6.93 2.72
N GLU A 510 -4.56 -6.80 1.65
CA GLU A 510 -4.19 -6.03 0.45
C GLU A 510 -3.89 -4.56 0.79
N GLU A 511 -4.66 -3.95 1.70
CA GLU A 511 -4.40 -2.60 2.20
C GLU A 511 -3.07 -2.52 2.95
N ILE A 512 -2.78 -3.48 3.83
CA ILE A 512 -1.50 -3.60 4.54
C ILE A 512 -0.33 -3.71 3.54
N ALA A 513 -0.42 -4.62 2.58
CA ALA A 513 0.61 -4.80 1.54
C ALA A 513 0.77 -3.55 0.66
N SER A 514 -0.31 -2.80 0.42
CA SER A 514 -0.28 -1.54 -0.31
C SER A 514 0.42 -0.42 0.46
N MET A 515 0.18 -0.32 1.78
CA MET A 515 0.89 0.62 2.65
C MET A 515 2.38 0.31 2.69
N PHE A 516 2.74 -0.97 2.83
CA PHE A 516 4.13 -1.42 2.76
C PHE A 516 4.76 -1.08 1.41
N THR A 517 4.09 -1.39 0.30
CA THR A 517 4.56 -1.08 -1.06
C THR A 517 4.84 0.41 -1.21
N GLU A 518 3.90 1.27 -0.83
CA GLU A 518 4.11 2.70 -0.94
C GLU A 518 5.28 3.21 -0.10
N ALA A 519 5.37 2.76 1.15
CA ALA A 519 6.43 3.19 2.06
C ALA A 519 7.82 2.77 1.57
N VAL A 520 7.95 1.59 0.93
CA VAL A 520 9.20 1.16 0.28
C VAL A 520 9.58 2.10 -0.86
N TYR A 521 8.64 2.45 -1.74
CA TYR A 521 8.88 3.37 -2.85
C TYR A 521 9.27 4.77 -2.36
N ALA A 522 8.54 5.30 -1.36
CA ALA A 522 8.79 6.60 -0.76
C ALA A 522 10.16 6.69 -0.09
N SER A 523 10.58 5.64 0.62
CA SER A 523 11.88 5.58 1.26
C SER A 523 13.02 5.42 0.24
N TYR A 524 12.82 4.68 -0.86
CA TYR A 524 13.81 4.58 -1.94
C TYR A 524 14.01 5.90 -2.70
N SER A 525 12.95 6.72 -2.83
CA SER A 525 13.02 8.02 -3.49
C SER A 525 13.59 9.14 -2.64
N LEU A 526 13.99 8.86 -1.39
CA LEU A 526 14.78 9.79 -0.59
C LEU A 526 16.13 10.07 -1.28
N SER A 527 16.65 11.27 -1.04
CA SER A 527 17.96 11.67 -1.57
C SER A 527 19.08 10.83 -0.94
N PRO A 528 20.18 10.51 -1.67
CA PRO A 528 21.22 9.59 -1.18
C PRO A 528 21.90 9.96 0.13
N ASP A 529 21.86 11.23 0.51
CA ASP A 529 22.38 11.82 1.75
C ASP A 529 21.42 11.69 2.95
N GLN A 530 20.18 11.26 2.73
CA GLN A 530 19.18 11.09 3.79
C GLN A 530 19.36 9.75 4.49
N GLU A 531 19.49 9.79 5.82
CA GLU A 531 19.48 8.57 6.63
C GLU A 531 18.08 7.93 6.63
N GLY A 532 18.01 6.60 6.60
CA GLY A 532 16.74 5.87 6.49
C GLY A 532 16.23 5.66 5.06
N ARG A 533 16.99 6.12 4.05
CA ARG A 533 16.80 5.76 2.64
C ARG A 533 17.05 4.26 2.39
N LEU A 534 16.29 3.71 1.46
CA LEU A 534 16.57 2.40 0.88
C LEU A 534 17.45 2.55 -0.37
N ASP A 535 18.60 1.89 -0.38
CA ASP A 535 19.55 1.99 -1.51
C ASP A 535 19.26 1.04 -2.67
N SER A 536 18.61 -0.07 -2.38
CA SER A 536 18.29 -1.12 -3.36
C SER A 536 17.12 -1.97 -2.87
N PHE A 537 16.47 -2.66 -3.80
CA PHE A 537 15.55 -3.75 -3.45
C PHE A 537 16.31 -5.07 -3.40
N ASP A 538 16.01 -5.88 -2.40
CA ASP A 538 16.53 -7.23 -2.22
C ASP A 538 15.50 -8.29 -2.64
N ASP A 539 15.91 -9.56 -2.61
CA ASP A 539 15.04 -10.68 -2.99
C ASP A 539 13.76 -10.76 -2.14
N TRP A 540 13.81 -10.31 -0.88
CA TRP A 540 12.66 -10.35 0.01
C TRP A 540 11.61 -9.32 -0.38
N ILE A 541 12.01 -8.07 -0.65
CA ILE A 541 11.10 -7.03 -1.16
C ILE A 541 10.47 -7.47 -2.49
N ILE A 542 11.29 -8.02 -3.38
CA ILE A 542 10.84 -8.52 -4.68
C ILE A 542 9.81 -9.65 -4.51
N ASP A 543 10.07 -10.63 -3.65
CA ASP A 543 9.09 -11.69 -3.29
C ASP A 543 7.75 -11.09 -2.84
N LYS A 544 7.78 -10.10 -1.93
CA LYS A 544 6.54 -9.47 -1.44
C LYS A 544 5.79 -8.71 -2.52
N PHE A 545 6.49 -8.01 -3.40
CA PHE A 545 5.84 -7.30 -4.51
C PHE A 545 5.27 -8.24 -5.56
N ILE A 546 5.93 -9.39 -5.81
CA ILE A 546 5.40 -10.42 -6.70
C ILE A 546 4.09 -10.99 -6.16
N PHE A 547 4.06 -11.43 -4.89
CA PHE A 547 2.90 -12.14 -4.33
C PHE A 547 1.77 -11.23 -3.82
N HIS A 548 2.10 -10.06 -3.27
CA HIS A 548 1.14 -9.20 -2.58
C HIS A 548 0.99 -7.81 -3.21
N GLY A 549 1.81 -7.49 -4.22
CA GLY A 549 1.69 -6.24 -4.96
C GLY A 549 0.37 -6.16 -5.72
N VAL A 550 -0.16 -4.94 -5.80
CA VAL A 550 -1.29 -4.62 -6.67
C VAL A 550 -0.73 -3.95 -7.93
N PRO A 551 -0.92 -4.52 -9.15
CA PRO A 551 -0.27 -4.03 -10.37
C PRO A 551 -0.43 -2.52 -10.60
N ALA A 552 -1.66 -2.01 -10.47
CA ALA A 552 -1.95 -0.59 -10.65
C ALA A 552 -1.24 0.29 -9.61
N LYS A 553 -1.09 -0.18 -8.36
CA LYS A 553 -0.39 0.56 -7.31
C LYS A 553 1.11 0.54 -7.55
N LEU A 554 1.73 -0.60 -7.89
CA LEU A 554 3.16 -0.68 -8.20
C LEU A 554 3.57 0.34 -9.28
N MET A 555 2.76 0.45 -10.34
CA MET A 555 2.96 1.48 -11.37
C MET A 555 2.78 2.89 -10.83
N ALA A 556 1.66 3.15 -10.17
CA ALA A 556 1.33 4.48 -9.66
C ALA A 556 2.41 4.99 -8.70
N GLN A 557 2.95 4.13 -7.83
CA GLN A 557 4.00 4.53 -6.89
C GLN A 557 5.32 4.88 -7.59
N SER A 558 5.75 4.12 -8.60
CA SER A 558 6.94 4.49 -9.38
C SER A 558 6.80 5.86 -10.05
N SER A 559 5.60 6.16 -10.55
CA SER A 559 5.30 7.45 -11.19
C SER A 559 5.20 8.59 -10.17
N LEU A 560 4.51 8.36 -9.05
CA LEU A 560 4.32 9.33 -7.97
C LEU A 560 5.65 9.79 -7.38
N TYR A 561 6.55 8.85 -7.12
CA TYR A 561 7.88 9.10 -6.56
C TYR A 561 8.96 9.32 -7.64
N LYS A 562 8.57 9.42 -8.91
CA LYS A 562 9.44 9.72 -10.07
C LYS A 562 10.65 8.76 -10.19
N ILE A 563 10.47 7.51 -9.83
CA ILE A 563 11.51 6.48 -9.89
C ILE A 563 11.59 5.95 -11.32
N LYS A 564 12.73 6.17 -11.97
CA LYS A 564 12.99 5.67 -13.34
C LYS A 564 13.50 4.23 -13.34
N GLU A 565 14.35 3.89 -12.39
CA GLU A 565 14.99 2.58 -12.28
C GLU A 565 15.32 2.26 -10.81
N ILE A 566 15.23 0.98 -10.47
CA ILE A 566 15.39 0.44 -9.12
C ILE A 566 16.62 -0.44 -9.09
N LYS A 567 17.60 -0.08 -8.25
CA LYS A 567 18.77 -0.93 -8.01
C LYS A 567 18.34 -2.23 -7.35
N TYR A 568 18.79 -3.36 -7.88
CA TYR A 568 18.46 -4.68 -7.38
C TYR A 568 19.72 -5.36 -6.82
N LYS A 569 19.64 -5.88 -5.60
CA LYS A 569 20.73 -6.60 -4.93
C LYS A 569 20.24 -7.94 -4.41
N SER A 570 20.66 -9.02 -5.07
CA SER A 570 20.43 -10.37 -4.55
C SER A 570 21.60 -10.79 -3.65
N PRO A 571 21.33 -11.36 -2.46
CA PRO A 571 22.35 -12.06 -1.67
C PRO A 571 22.93 -13.28 -2.42
N SER A 572 22.13 -13.89 -3.32
CA SER A 572 22.57 -15.00 -4.14
C SER A 572 23.44 -14.52 -5.32
N LYS A 573 24.54 -15.23 -5.61
CA LYS A 573 25.40 -14.92 -6.76
C LYS A 573 24.71 -15.03 -8.13
N SER A 574 23.53 -15.67 -8.21
CA SER A 574 22.77 -15.90 -9.44
C SER A 574 21.59 -14.96 -9.68
N GLY A 575 21.20 -14.11 -8.71
CA GLY A 575 20.01 -13.25 -8.82
C GLY A 575 18.70 -14.04 -8.80
N ASN A 576 17.95 -13.99 -7.70
CA ASN A 576 16.72 -14.77 -7.55
C ASN A 576 15.61 -14.35 -8.55
N PHE A 577 15.53 -13.07 -8.92
CA PHE A 577 14.44 -12.56 -9.76
C PHE A 577 14.35 -13.25 -11.14
N MET A 578 15.46 -13.40 -11.86
CA MET A 578 15.45 -14.04 -13.18
C MET A 578 15.11 -15.53 -13.08
N GLN A 579 15.49 -16.18 -11.99
CA GLN A 579 15.12 -17.57 -11.72
C GLN A 579 13.61 -17.71 -11.47
N LEU A 580 13.02 -16.83 -10.66
CA LEU A 580 11.57 -16.75 -10.44
C LEU A 580 10.83 -16.49 -11.76
N LEU A 581 11.34 -15.58 -12.59
CA LEU A 581 10.73 -15.26 -13.89
C LEU A 581 10.75 -16.49 -14.81
N ARG A 582 11.87 -17.20 -14.84
CA ARG A 582 12.01 -18.45 -15.60
C ARG A 582 11.04 -19.53 -15.11
N ASN A 583 10.96 -19.74 -13.80
CA ASN A 583 10.03 -20.68 -13.18
C ASN A 583 8.59 -20.35 -13.58
N LEU A 584 8.18 -19.09 -13.42
CA LEU A 584 6.83 -18.65 -13.74
C LEU A 584 6.44 -18.92 -15.20
N LEU A 585 7.30 -18.51 -16.14
CA LEU A 585 6.98 -18.48 -17.57
C LEU A 585 7.22 -19.82 -18.29
N GLN A 586 8.13 -20.66 -17.77
CA GLN A 586 8.57 -21.88 -18.44
C GLN A 586 8.17 -23.19 -17.74
N LYS A 587 8.02 -23.22 -16.41
CA LYS A 587 7.71 -24.48 -15.68
C LYS A 587 6.22 -24.76 -15.50
N ASN A 588 5.34 -23.84 -15.90
CA ASN A 588 3.91 -23.89 -15.61
C ASN A 588 3.03 -24.17 -16.85
N ASP A 589 3.55 -24.94 -17.81
CA ASP A 589 2.78 -25.34 -19.01
C ASP A 589 1.50 -26.10 -18.63
N TYR A 590 0.37 -25.71 -19.21
CA TYR A 590 -0.96 -26.29 -18.96
C TYR A 590 -1.46 -26.12 -17.52
N LEU A 591 -0.81 -25.31 -16.66
CA LEU A 591 -1.21 -25.11 -15.27
C LEU A 591 -2.69 -24.71 -15.14
N LEU A 592 -3.17 -23.80 -15.98
CA LEU A 592 -4.57 -23.36 -15.93
C LEU A 592 -5.52 -24.51 -16.27
N THR A 593 -5.13 -25.37 -17.22
CA THR A 593 -5.88 -26.58 -17.56
C THR A 593 -5.88 -27.56 -16.39
N ASP A 594 -4.75 -27.78 -15.73
CA ASP A 594 -4.62 -28.67 -14.57
C ASP A 594 -5.46 -28.17 -13.37
N VAL A 595 -5.44 -26.86 -13.12
CA VAL A 595 -6.29 -26.20 -12.12
C VAL A 595 -7.77 -26.26 -12.51
N ASP A 596 -8.10 -26.21 -13.80
CA ASP A 596 -9.48 -26.33 -14.26
C ASP A 596 -10.03 -27.75 -14.09
N GLN A 597 -9.18 -28.77 -14.23
CA GLN A 597 -9.53 -30.18 -14.09
C GLN A 597 -9.81 -30.60 -12.64
N SER A 598 -9.34 -29.87 -11.62
CA SER A 598 -9.60 -30.18 -10.21
C SER A 598 -11.07 -29.98 -9.76
N ALA A 599 -11.95 -29.52 -10.66
CA ALA A 599 -13.40 -29.34 -10.49
C ALA A 599 -13.86 -28.34 -9.40
N GLU A 600 -12.96 -27.67 -8.65
CA GLU A 600 -13.36 -26.79 -7.54
C GLU A 600 -13.68 -25.33 -7.94
N TYR A 601 -14.50 -24.66 -7.13
CA TYR A 601 -15.11 -23.37 -7.49
C TYR A 601 -14.19 -22.14 -7.37
N GLY A 602 -13.05 -22.22 -6.67
CA GLY A 602 -12.14 -21.09 -6.50
C GLY A 602 -11.20 -20.80 -7.68
N ARG A 603 -11.39 -21.49 -8.83
CA ARG A 603 -10.61 -21.33 -10.07
C ARG A 603 -10.45 -19.86 -10.50
N ASN A 604 -11.51 -19.06 -10.42
CA ASN A 604 -11.46 -17.65 -10.79
C ASN A 604 -10.57 -16.80 -9.87
N ASN A 605 -10.50 -17.14 -8.57
CA ASN A 605 -9.65 -16.43 -7.62
C ASN A 605 -8.18 -16.75 -7.89
N PHE A 606 -7.84 -18.02 -8.12
CA PHE A 606 -6.48 -18.38 -8.50
C PHE A 606 -6.08 -17.77 -9.85
N ARG A 607 -6.95 -17.79 -10.86
CA ARG A 607 -6.69 -17.13 -12.15
C ARG A 607 -6.41 -15.63 -11.99
N LYS A 608 -7.19 -14.93 -11.16
CA LYS A 608 -6.95 -13.52 -10.83
C LYS A 608 -5.60 -13.32 -10.13
N ARG A 609 -5.26 -14.18 -9.16
CA ARG A 609 -4.00 -14.14 -8.44
C ARG A 609 -2.80 -14.41 -9.35
N TYR A 610 -2.85 -15.49 -10.14
CA TYR A 610 -1.84 -15.85 -11.13
C TYR A 610 -1.62 -14.72 -12.14
N LYS A 611 -2.72 -14.09 -12.60
CA LYS A 611 -2.67 -12.89 -13.43
C LYS A 611 -1.92 -11.75 -12.75
N ASN A 612 -2.26 -11.44 -11.50
CA ASN A 612 -1.60 -10.37 -10.74
C ASN A 612 -0.11 -10.65 -10.54
N ILE A 613 0.27 -11.90 -10.21
CA ILE A 613 1.68 -12.31 -10.05
C ILE A 613 2.47 -12.04 -11.34
N ILE A 614 1.94 -12.46 -12.50
CA ILE A 614 2.58 -12.19 -13.80
C ILE A 614 2.69 -10.69 -14.07
N CYS A 615 1.61 -9.93 -13.85
CA CYS A 615 1.63 -8.48 -14.03
C CYS A 615 2.68 -7.82 -13.12
N ASN A 616 2.74 -8.21 -11.84
CA ASN A 616 3.72 -7.72 -10.88
C ASN A 616 5.14 -8.03 -11.34
N MET A 617 5.41 -9.26 -11.81
CA MET A 617 6.73 -9.61 -12.35
C MET A 617 7.13 -8.76 -13.56
N ILE A 618 6.20 -8.50 -14.49
CA ILE A 618 6.49 -7.68 -15.67
C ILE A 618 6.75 -6.22 -15.27
N ILE A 619 5.97 -5.68 -14.34
CA ILE A 619 6.18 -4.33 -13.79
C ILE A 619 7.55 -4.24 -13.12
N LEU A 620 7.90 -5.21 -12.27
CA LEU A 620 9.20 -5.23 -11.61
C LEU A 620 10.33 -5.35 -12.64
N ALA A 621 10.23 -6.22 -13.65
CA ALA A 621 11.20 -6.30 -14.73
C ALA A 621 11.35 -4.98 -15.51
N SER A 622 10.27 -4.18 -15.61
CA SER A 622 10.31 -2.86 -16.25
C SER A 622 11.05 -1.82 -15.40
N GLN A 623 10.99 -1.96 -14.07
CA GLN A 623 11.53 -0.99 -13.11
C GLN A 623 12.92 -1.35 -12.59
N LEU A 624 13.28 -2.63 -12.51
CA LEU A 624 14.57 -3.06 -11.96
C LEU A 624 15.73 -2.78 -12.92
N GLU A 625 16.89 -2.44 -12.38
CA GLU A 625 18.15 -2.40 -13.12
C GLU A 625 18.51 -3.82 -13.57
N MET A 626 18.64 -4.02 -14.88
CA MET A 626 18.88 -5.33 -15.50
C MET A 626 19.97 -5.24 -16.57
N SER A 627 20.78 -6.28 -16.69
CA SER A 627 21.77 -6.35 -17.77
C SER A 627 21.09 -6.50 -19.14
N GLU A 628 21.76 -6.09 -20.22
CA GLU A 628 21.25 -6.29 -21.59
C GLU A 628 20.91 -7.76 -21.86
N LYS A 629 21.73 -8.67 -21.36
CA LYS A 629 21.52 -10.11 -21.46
C LYS A 629 20.20 -10.51 -20.79
N ASP A 630 19.98 -10.09 -19.55
CA ASP A 630 18.78 -10.47 -18.78
C ASP A 630 17.50 -9.87 -19.39
N VAL A 631 17.55 -8.62 -19.86
CA VAL A 631 16.43 -7.99 -20.58
C VAL A 631 16.04 -8.79 -21.82
N ASN A 632 17.03 -9.20 -22.61
CA ASN A 632 16.78 -9.97 -23.83
C ASN A 632 16.30 -11.40 -23.55
N GLU A 633 16.80 -12.02 -22.47
CA GLU A 633 16.31 -13.33 -22.01
C GLU A 633 14.85 -13.22 -21.55
N ALA A 634 14.54 -12.25 -20.68
CA ALA A 634 13.17 -11.98 -20.21
C ALA A 634 12.20 -11.73 -21.37
N LEU A 635 12.61 -10.91 -22.35
CA LEU A 635 11.79 -10.62 -23.53
C LEU A 635 11.45 -11.90 -24.33
N ILE A 636 12.43 -12.79 -24.55
CA ILE A 636 12.19 -14.05 -25.26
C ILE A 636 11.21 -14.93 -24.48
N MET A 637 11.37 -15.03 -23.17
CA MET A 637 10.47 -15.81 -22.31
C MET A 637 9.04 -15.26 -22.36
N LEU A 638 8.87 -13.94 -22.24
CA LEU A 638 7.57 -13.27 -22.31
C LEU A 638 6.88 -13.46 -23.67
N MET A 639 7.62 -13.28 -24.78
CA MET A 639 7.09 -13.53 -26.12
C MET A 639 6.63 -14.99 -26.28
N GLY A 640 7.40 -15.96 -25.79
CA GLY A 640 7.02 -17.38 -25.82
C GLY A 640 5.79 -17.67 -24.96
N PHE A 641 5.72 -17.09 -23.76
CA PHE A 641 4.63 -17.28 -22.82
C PHE A 641 3.29 -16.73 -23.34
N PHE A 642 3.27 -15.50 -23.86
CA PHE A 642 2.06 -14.85 -24.37
C PHE A 642 1.53 -15.45 -25.68
N ARG A 643 2.29 -16.32 -26.35
CA ARG A 643 1.80 -17.08 -27.53
C ARG A 643 0.96 -18.31 -27.16
N LYS A 644 0.91 -18.68 -25.87
CA LYS A 644 0.10 -19.81 -25.40
C LYS A 644 -1.38 -19.41 -25.37
N LYS A 645 -2.26 -20.16 -26.04
CA LYS A 645 -3.69 -19.84 -26.16
C LYS A 645 -4.40 -19.64 -24.82
N GLU A 646 -4.08 -20.48 -23.84
CA GLU A 646 -4.64 -20.40 -22.48
C GLU A 646 -4.26 -19.09 -21.75
N ILE A 647 -3.09 -18.54 -22.04
CA ILE A 647 -2.63 -17.26 -21.48
C ILE A 647 -3.33 -16.09 -22.19
N GLN A 648 -3.45 -16.14 -23.51
CA GLN A 648 -4.16 -15.11 -24.29
C GLN A 648 -5.62 -14.95 -23.88
N ALA A 649 -6.26 -16.00 -23.35
CA ALA A 649 -7.64 -15.95 -22.89
C ALA A 649 -7.85 -15.14 -21.61
N ILE A 650 -6.80 -14.88 -20.81
CA ILE A 650 -6.91 -14.22 -19.49
C ILE A 650 -6.13 -12.90 -19.38
N PHE A 651 -5.24 -12.61 -20.33
CA PHE A 651 -4.38 -11.41 -20.34
C PHE A 651 -4.76 -10.40 -21.42
N ASN A 652 -4.71 -9.12 -21.03
CA ASN A 652 -4.62 -7.96 -21.93
C ASN A 652 -3.26 -7.29 -21.67
N ASN A 653 -2.73 -6.54 -22.64
CA ASN A 653 -1.29 -6.32 -22.80
C ASN A 653 -0.63 -5.01 -22.26
N PRO A 654 -1.24 -4.14 -21.44
CA PRO A 654 -0.61 -2.84 -21.14
C PRO A 654 0.71 -2.99 -20.35
N PHE A 655 0.84 -4.03 -19.53
CA PHE A 655 2.03 -4.27 -18.71
C PHE A 655 3.27 -4.62 -19.54
N PHE A 656 3.09 -5.42 -20.61
CA PHE A 656 4.20 -5.79 -21.48
C PHE A 656 4.70 -4.59 -22.27
N ASN A 657 3.80 -3.73 -22.74
CA ASN A 657 4.15 -2.48 -23.42
C ASN A 657 5.06 -1.60 -22.55
N ILE A 658 4.79 -1.53 -21.25
CA ILE A 658 5.62 -0.79 -20.28
C ILE A 658 7.03 -1.40 -20.14
N PHE A 659 7.15 -2.74 -20.12
CA PHE A 659 8.45 -3.40 -20.15
C PHE A 659 9.24 -3.07 -21.42
N ILE A 660 8.60 -3.11 -22.59
CA ILE A 660 9.24 -2.75 -23.87
C ILE A 660 9.68 -1.28 -23.86
N HIS A 661 8.82 -0.38 -23.40
CA HIS A 661 9.11 1.05 -23.38
C HIS A 661 10.26 1.38 -22.43
N SER A 662 10.24 0.85 -21.21
CA SER A 662 11.28 1.10 -20.19
C SER A 662 12.63 0.54 -20.60
N LYS A 663 12.67 -0.65 -21.21
CA LYS A 663 13.91 -1.35 -21.60
C LYS A 663 14.32 -1.15 -23.05
N LYS A 664 13.71 -0.20 -23.77
CA LYS A 664 13.90 0.04 -25.21
C LYS A 664 15.36 0.15 -25.69
N VAL A 665 16.26 0.66 -24.85
CA VAL A 665 17.69 0.82 -25.16
C VAL A 665 18.44 -0.52 -25.04
N GLN A 666 18.07 -1.37 -24.07
CA GLN A 666 18.69 -2.67 -23.81
C GLN A 666 18.15 -3.80 -24.70
N ILE A 667 17.04 -3.59 -25.41
CA ILE A 667 16.52 -4.63 -26.31
C ILE A 667 17.45 -4.78 -27.52
N SER A 668 17.94 -5.99 -27.78
CA SER A 668 18.80 -6.28 -28.93
C SER A 668 18.05 -6.10 -30.26
N HIS A 669 18.78 -5.76 -31.33
CA HIS A 669 18.19 -5.67 -32.67
C HIS A 669 17.42 -6.95 -33.04
N GLN A 670 18.02 -8.12 -32.80
CA GLN A 670 17.41 -9.39 -33.17
C GLN A 670 16.06 -9.61 -32.49
N ASN A 671 15.96 -9.31 -31.20
CA ASN A 671 14.70 -9.46 -30.47
C ASN A 671 13.68 -8.38 -30.83
N LEU A 672 14.12 -7.15 -31.08
CA LEU A 672 13.23 -6.10 -31.59
C LEU A 672 12.63 -6.48 -32.96
N LYS A 673 13.44 -7.07 -33.86
CA LYS A 673 12.96 -7.59 -35.15
C LYS A 673 11.90 -8.69 -34.98
N LYS A 674 12.12 -9.62 -34.04
CA LYS A 674 11.13 -10.66 -33.72
C LYS A 674 9.83 -10.05 -33.18
N LEU A 675 9.94 -9.09 -32.27
CA LEU A 675 8.81 -8.40 -31.67
C LEU A 675 8.00 -7.63 -32.73
N PHE A 676 8.69 -6.94 -33.64
CA PHE A 676 8.08 -6.25 -34.79
C PHE A 676 7.36 -7.21 -35.75
N GLN A 677 7.91 -8.40 -35.98
CA GLN A 677 7.24 -9.43 -36.79
C GLN A 677 6.00 -9.98 -36.07
N LEU A 678 6.08 -10.20 -34.75
CA LEU A 678 4.94 -10.66 -33.95
C LEU A 678 3.82 -9.64 -33.94
N SER A 679 4.11 -8.36 -33.73
CA SER A 679 3.09 -7.30 -33.71
C SER A 679 2.36 -7.15 -35.05
N ALA A 680 2.94 -7.62 -36.16
CA ALA A 680 2.33 -7.59 -37.49
C ALA A 680 1.56 -8.87 -37.85
N THR A 681 1.82 -9.99 -37.16
CA THR A 681 1.36 -11.33 -37.60
C THR A 681 0.60 -12.13 -36.54
N ASP A 682 0.68 -11.76 -35.27
CA ASP A 682 0.03 -12.43 -34.15
C ASP A 682 -1.01 -11.49 -33.52
N PRO A 683 -2.31 -11.84 -33.50
CA PRO A 683 -3.37 -10.98 -33.00
C PRO A 683 -3.18 -10.50 -31.55
N PHE A 684 -2.50 -11.27 -30.71
CA PHE A 684 -2.24 -10.87 -29.32
C PHE A 684 -1.28 -9.68 -29.23
N PHE A 685 -0.28 -9.64 -30.11
CA PHE A 685 0.72 -8.59 -30.17
C PHE A 685 0.34 -7.44 -31.11
N ALA A 686 -0.77 -7.57 -31.84
CA ALA A 686 -1.29 -6.56 -32.77
C ALA A 686 -2.11 -5.46 -32.06
N ASP A 687 -1.80 -5.19 -30.80
CA ASP A 687 -2.36 -4.07 -30.03
C ASP A 687 -1.79 -2.73 -30.52
N GLU A 688 -2.63 -1.70 -30.60
CA GLU A 688 -2.28 -0.39 -31.18
C GLU A 688 -1.08 0.24 -30.46
N GLU A 689 -1.12 0.27 -29.12
CA GLU A 689 -0.08 0.87 -28.29
C GLU A 689 1.25 0.10 -28.44
N MET A 690 1.18 -1.23 -28.52
CA MET A 690 2.35 -2.07 -28.77
C MET A 690 3.00 -1.75 -30.12
N ILE A 691 2.20 -1.63 -31.17
CA ILE A 691 2.68 -1.32 -32.52
C ILE A 691 3.33 0.06 -32.56
N GLU A 692 2.68 1.05 -31.96
CA GLU A 692 3.22 2.41 -31.84
C GLU A 692 4.59 2.40 -31.15
N TYR A 693 4.72 1.72 -30.01
CA TYR A 693 6.00 1.64 -29.30
C TYR A 693 7.07 0.94 -30.12
N VAL A 694 6.78 -0.24 -30.68
CA VAL A 694 7.78 -1.01 -31.43
C VAL A 694 8.25 -0.23 -32.66
N THR A 695 7.31 0.33 -33.44
CA THR A 695 7.66 1.14 -34.62
C THR A 695 8.40 2.42 -34.24
N GLY A 696 7.99 3.08 -33.15
CA GLY A 696 8.68 4.24 -32.58
C GLY A 696 10.12 3.95 -32.18
N ILE A 697 10.39 2.82 -31.52
CA ILE A 697 11.75 2.39 -31.16
C ILE A 697 12.58 2.12 -32.43
N CYS A 698 11.98 1.52 -33.45
CA CYS A 698 12.66 1.25 -34.72
C CYS A 698 13.06 2.55 -35.44
N ARG A 699 12.16 3.55 -35.46
CA ARG A 699 12.44 4.90 -36.01
C ARG A 699 13.53 5.60 -35.21
N MET A 700 13.41 5.63 -33.88
CA MET A 700 14.39 6.25 -32.97
C MET A 700 15.80 5.68 -33.17
N ARG A 701 15.91 4.38 -33.42
CA ARG A 701 17.19 3.68 -33.63
C ARG A 701 17.63 3.61 -35.10
N ASN A 702 16.87 4.23 -36.01
CA ASN A 702 17.09 4.19 -37.45
C ASN A 702 17.33 2.76 -37.99
N LEU A 703 16.50 1.80 -37.55
CA LEU A 703 16.65 0.40 -37.92
C LEU A 703 15.94 0.12 -39.25
N PRO A 704 16.64 -0.45 -40.26
CA PRO A 704 16.05 -0.76 -41.56
C PRO A 704 15.24 -2.07 -41.50
N LEU A 705 14.16 -2.09 -40.70
CA LEU A 705 13.27 -3.24 -40.59
C LEU A 705 12.22 -3.19 -41.71
N LYS A 706 12.14 -4.27 -42.48
CA LYS A 706 11.13 -4.49 -43.50
C LYS A 706 10.36 -5.77 -43.21
N LEU A 707 9.05 -5.73 -43.40
CA LEU A 707 8.23 -6.94 -43.38
C LEU A 707 8.54 -7.81 -44.60
N SER A 708 8.49 -9.13 -44.43
CA SER A 708 8.57 -10.04 -45.57
C SER A 708 7.29 -9.96 -46.39
N LYS A 709 7.35 -10.32 -47.69
CA LYS A 709 6.14 -10.39 -48.54
C LYS A 709 5.04 -11.28 -47.94
N ALA A 710 5.42 -12.33 -47.22
CA ALA A 710 4.47 -13.21 -46.54
C ALA A 710 3.81 -12.52 -45.35
N ASP A 711 4.58 -11.79 -44.54
CA ASP A 711 4.07 -11.05 -43.38
C ASP A 711 3.20 -9.88 -43.81
N THR A 712 3.56 -9.16 -44.88
CA THR A 712 2.73 -8.10 -45.46
C THR A 712 1.36 -8.63 -45.91
N LYS A 713 1.33 -9.80 -46.57
CA LYS A 713 0.05 -10.43 -46.95
C LYS A 713 -0.79 -10.80 -45.73
N LYS A 714 -0.16 -11.32 -44.67
CA LYS A 714 -0.86 -11.62 -43.40
C LYS A 714 -1.40 -10.37 -42.74
N LEU A 715 -0.61 -9.30 -42.64
CA LEU A 715 -1.03 -8.01 -42.08
C LEU A 715 -2.26 -7.45 -42.81
N ILE A 716 -2.23 -7.45 -44.15
CA ILE A 716 -3.35 -7.02 -44.99
C ILE A 716 -4.58 -7.90 -44.74
N HIS A 717 -4.42 -9.22 -44.68
CA HIS A 717 -5.51 -10.15 -44.40
C HIS A 717 -6.10 -9.96 -42.99
N ILE A 718 -5.26 -9.72 -41.98
CA ILE A 718 -5.70 -9.46 -40.60
C ILE A 718 -6.48 -8.13 -40.50
N THR A 719 -6.06 -7.11 -41.27
CA THR A 719 -6.65 -5.76 -41.22
C THR A 719 -7.94 -5.66 -42.04
N PHE A 720 -7.94 -6.18 -43.27
CA PHE A 720 -9.03 -6.01 -44.25
C PHE A 720 -9.82 -7.30 -44.56
N GLY A 721 -9.38 -8.46 -44.05
CA GLY A 721 -10.02 -9.75 -44.31
C GLY A 721 -11.41 -9.89 -43.68
N LYS A 722 -12.21 -10.82 -44.21
CA LYS A 722 -13.52 -11.16 -43.62
C LYS A 722 -13.34 -11.84 -42.26
N LYS A 723 -14.28 -11.60 -41.33
CA LYS A 723 -14.27 -12.14 -39.97
C LYS A 723 -14.30 -13.68 -39.97
N GLU A 724 -13.15 -14.31 -39.83
CA GLU A 724 -13.04 -15.75 -39.56
C GLU A 724 -12.58 -16.06 -38.12
N THR A 725 -12.20 -15.06 -37.34
CA THR A 725 -11.60 -15.25 -36.01
C THR A 725 -12.47 -14.71 -34.87
N THR A 726 -12.32 -15.29 -33.67
CA THR A 726 -12.96 -14.88 -32.41
C THR A 726 -12.38 -13.61 -31.80
N TYR A 727 -11.37 -13.00 -32.42
CA TYR A 727 -10.71 -11.79 -31.93
C TYR A 727 -11.37 -10.55 -32.53
N PRO A 728 -11.36 -9.39 -31.83
CA PRO A 728 -11.70 -8.13 -32.46
C PRO A 728 -10.80 -7.94 -33.68
N PRO A 729 -11.32 -7.47 -34.83
CA PRO A 729 -10.48 -7.15 -35.98
C PRO A 729 -9.39 -6.17 -35.56
N ALA A 730 -8.17 -6.34 -36.09
CA ALA A 730 -7.14 -5.31 -35.94
C ALA A 730 -7.72 -3.98 -36.44
N LYS A 731 -7.57 -2.92 -35.65
CA LYS A 731 -8.03 -1.60 -36.07
C LYS A 731 -7.28 -1.21 -37.33
N ILE A 732 -7.96 -0.54 -38.25
CA ILE A 732 -7.36 -0.02 -39.48
C ILE A 732 -6.17 0.90 -39.16
N ASP A 733 -6.23 1.62 -38.05
CA ASP A 733 -5.17 2.46 -37.52
C ASP A 733 -3.82 1.71 -37.41
N ASN A 734 -3.84 0.41 -37.09
CA ASN A 734 -2.64 -0.41 -36.94
C ASN A 734 -1.79 -0.46 -38.22
N ILE A 735 -2.43 -0.52 -39.40
CA ILE A 735 -1.69 -0.61 -40.67
C ILE A 735 -0.95 0.68 -41.00
N CYS A 736 -1.41 1.81 -40.45
CA CYS A 736 -0.82 3.11 -40.66
C CYS A 736 0.59 3.20 -40.07
N TYR A 737 0.81 2.60 -38.90
CA TYR A 737 2.13 2.55 -38.25
C TYR A 737 3.16 1.72 -39.05
N TYR A 738 2.70 0.77 -39.87
CA TYR A 738 3.58 -0.06 -40.71
C TYR A 738 3.86 0.52 -42.09
N TYR A 739 3.05 1.47 -42.58
CA TYR A 739 3.04 1.87 -43.98
C TYR A 739 4.42 2.31 -44.50
N GLU A 740 5.14 3.15 -43.75
CA GLU A 740 6.48 3.62 -44.10
C GLU A 740 7.54 2.49 -44.13
N LEU A 741 7.27 1.39 -43.42
CA LEU A 741 8.16 0.24 -43.27
C LEU A 741 7.92 -0.85 -44.32
N LEU A 742 6.88 -0.68 -45.16
CA LEU A 742 6.57 -1.59 -46.25
C LEU A 742 7.44 -1.31 -47.48
N ASP A 743 7.66 -2.34 -48.28
CA ASP A 743 8.21 -2.14 -49.62
C ASP A 743 7.17 -1.45 -50.54
N GLU A 744 7.61 -1.00 -51.71
CA GLU A 744 6.74 -0.28 -52.65
C GLU A 744 5.51 -1.10 -53.08
N SER A 745 5.68 -2.42 -53.24
CA SER A 745 4.58 -3.31 -53.57
C SER A 745 3.55 -3.38 -52.43
N GLY A 746 4.00 -3.48 -51.19
CA GLY A 746 3.15 -3.51 -50.01
C GLY A 746 2.39 -2.19 -49.81
N ARG A 747 3.06 -1.05 -49.98
CA ARG A 747 2.42 0.27 -49.91
C ARG A 747 1.31 0.43 -50.94
N ARG A 748 1.55 0.04 -52.19
CA ARG A 748 0.53 0.10 -53.25
C ARG A 748 -0.69 -0.77 -52.92
N GLU A 749 -0.47 -1.97 -52.41
CA GLU A 749 -1.58 -2.87 -52.04
C GLU A 749 -2.37 -2.31 -50.84
N VAL A 750 -1.70 -1.81 -49.80
CA VAL A 750 -2.36 -1.19 -48.64
C VAL A 750 -3.20 0.02 -49.04
N SER A 751 -2.65 0.93 -49.86
CA SER A 751 -3.40 2.09 -50.35
C SER A 751 -4.65 1.67 -51.13
N LYS A 752 -4.54 0.65 -51.99
CA LYS A 752 -5.67 0.09 -52.75
C LYS A 752 -6.76 -0.51 -51.84
N GLN A 753 -6.36 -1.30 -50.84
CA GLN A 753 -7.32 -1.92 -49.91
C GLN A 753 -7.99 -0.87 -49.01
N MET A 754 -7.26 0.16 -48.57
CA MET A 754 -7.82 1.29 -47.82
C MET A 754 -8.86 2.05 -48.64
N GLU A 755 -8.58 2.32 -49.91
CA GLU A 755 -9.51 2.98 -50.81
C GLU A 755 -10.80 2.15 -50.98
N LEU A 756 -10.69 0.85 -51.22
CA LEU A 756 -11.84 -0.06 -51.32
C LEU A 756 -12.66 -0.11 -50.01
N HIS A 757 -11.99 -0.12 -48.86
CA HIS A 757 -12.64 -0.10 -47.55
C HIS A 757 -13.47 1.17 -47.35
N LEU A 758 -12.88 2.33 -47.62
CA LEU A 758 -13.56 3.63 -47.50
C LEU A 758 -14.69 3.80 -48.53
N GLN A 759 -14.53 3.28 -49.76
CA GLN A 759 -15.61 3.24 -50.76
C GLN A 759 -16.80 2.38 -50.30
N CYS A 760 -16.54 1.28 -49.60
CA CYS A 760 -17.59 0.40 -49.09
C CYS A 760 -18.32 1.03 -47.88
N LYS A 761 -17.56 1.62 -46.95
CA LYS A 761 -18.11 2.30 -45.77
C LYS A 761 -17.16 3.40 -45.30
N PHE A 762 -17.48 4.63 -45.69
CA PHE A 762 -16.70 5.80 -45.25
C PHE A 762 -16.75 5.97 -43.72
N SER A 763 -15.57 6.06 -43.12
CA SER A 763 -15.32 6.26 -41.70
C SER A 763 -14.37 7.44 -41.53
N ILE A 764 -14.76 8.42 -40.69
CA ILE A 764 -13.93 9.61 -40.43
C ILE A 764 -12.58 9.23 -39.81
N PRO A 765 -12.52 8.44 -38.72
CA PRO A 765 -11.24 8.01 -38.14
C PRO A 765 -10.32 7.33 -39.14
N ASP A 766 -10.85 6.39 -39.93
CA ASP A 766 -10.06 5.59 -40.89
C ASP A 766 -9.47 6.49 -41.99
N TYR A 767 -10.26 7.41 -42.54
CA TYR A 767 -9.78 8.36 -43.55
C TYR A 767 -8.76 9.34 -42.96
N TYR A 768 -9.03 9.88 -41.77
CA TYR A 768 -8.12 10.79 -41.08
C TYR A 768 -6.76 10.12 -40.87
N MET A 769 -6.72 8.88 -40.38
CA MET A 769 -5.49 8.13 -40.18
C MET A 769 -4.79 7.81 -41.51
N ALA A 770 -5.52 7.40 -42.54
CA ALA A 770 -4.95 7.13 -43.86
C ALA A 770 -4.29 8.37 -44.47
N ALA A 771 -4.91 9.55 -44.35
CA ALA A 771 -4.35 10.81 -44.84
C ALA A 771 -3.23 11.36 -43.94
N LEU A 772 -3.34 11.19 -42.63
CA LEU A 772 -2.32 11.58 -41.66
C LEU A 772 -0.99 10.85 -41.92
N TYR A 773 -1.04 9.57 -42.30
CA TYR A 773 0.13 8.74 -42.60
C TYR A 773 0.45 8.64 -44.11
N ASP A 774 -0.14 9.49 -44.94
CA ASP A 774 0.09 9.56 -46.39
C ASP A 774 -0.16 8.24 -47.14
N ILE A 775 -1.02 7.37 -46.60
CA ILE A 775 -1.53 6.16 -47.27
C ILE A 775 -2.43 6.57 -48.44
N LEU A 776 -3.25 7.59 -48.20
CA LEU A 776 -4.08 8.26 -49.19
C LEU A 776 -3.73 9.75 -49.20
N PRO A 777 -3.70 10.39 -50.38
CA PRO A 777 -3.48 11.82 -50.46
C PRO A 777 -4.71 12.58 -49.92
N ILE A 778 -4.48 13.77 -49.33
CA ILE A 778 -5.55 14.61 -48.79
C ILE A 778 -6.58 15.02 -49.85
N ASN A 779 -6.17 15.20 -51.10
CA ASN A 779 -7.05 15.57 -52.22
C ASN A 779 -7.75 14.36 -52.87
N SER A 780 -7.87 13.24 -52.16
CA SER A 780 -8.63 12.08 -52.60
C SER A 780 -10.14 12.37 -52.64
N ALA A 781 -10.90 11.50 -53.31
CA ALA A 781 -12.35 11.64 -53.51
C ALA A 781 -13.17 11.74 -52.20
N PHE A 782 -12.56 11.43 -51.04
CA PHE A 782 -13.22 11.43 -49.73
C PHE A 782 -13.11 12.76 -48.97
N PHE A 783 -12.28 13.70 -49.42
CA PHE A 783 -12.00 14.94 -48.69
C PHE A 783 -13.27 15.78 -48.44
N GLU A 784 -14.09 15.96 -49.46
CA GLU A 784 -15.34 16.72 -49.35
C GLU A 784 -16.34 16.04 -48.41
N GLU A 785 -16.38 14.70 -48.41
CA GLU A 785 -17.20 13.94 -47.46
C GLU A 785 -16.69 14.10 -46.02
N PHE A 786 -15.37 14.08 -45.81
CA PHE A 786 -14.75 14.34 -44.52
C PHE A 786 -15.04 15.76 -44.02
N LYS A 787 -14.86 16.76 -44.88
CA LYS A 787 -15.16 18.18 -44.61
C LYS A 787 -16.61 18.37 -44.21
N ALA A 788 -17.56 17.81 -44.97
CA ALA A 788 -18.99 17.93 -44.71
C ALA A 788 -19.42 17.31 -43.37
N ARG A 789 -18.82 16.17 -42.98
CA ARG A 789 -19.18 15.47 -41.74
C ARG A 789 -18.44 15.96 -40.49
N SER A 790 -17.41 16.79 -40.65
CA SER A 790 -16.60 17.31 -39.54
C SER A 790 -17.03 18.69 -39.06
N VAL A 791 -18.11 19.25 -39.61
CA VAL A 791 -18.63 20.56 -39.21
C VAL A 791 -19.12 20.52 -37.76
N PRO A 792 -18.64 21.43 -36.88
CA PRO A 792 -19.00 21.43 -35.47
C PRO A 792 -20.49 21.70 -35.28
N LYS A 793 -21.12 20.91 -34.40
CA LYS A 793 -22.53 21.13 -34.02
C LYS A 793 -22.66 22.36 -33.12
N PRO A 794 -23.69 23.20 -33.31
CA PRO A 794 -23.95 24.34 -32.43
C PRO A 794 -24.20 23.89 -30.99
N ILE A 795 -23.90 24.77 -30.03
CA ILE A 795 -24.13 24.53 -28.61
C ILE A 795 -25.63 24.29 -28.39
N GLN A 796 -26.01 23.06 -28.01
CA GLN A 796 -27.36 22.80 -27.49
C GLN A 796 -27.31 22.93 -25.96
N PRO A 797 -28.21 23.73 -25.34
CA PRO A 797 -28.31 23.80 -23.88
C PRO A 797 -28.90 22.49 -23.36
N GLY A 798 -28.04 21.54 -23.02
CA GLY A 798 -28.39 20.25 -22.43
C GLY A 798 -27.87 20.09 -21.01
N LEU A 799 -28.42 19.12 -20.28
CA LEU A 799 -28.11 18.76 -18.89
C LEU A 799 -26.60 18.62 -18.58
N SER A 800 -25.77 18.30 -19.58
CA SER A 800 -24.31 18.23 -19.43
C SER A 800 -23.66 19.58 -19.07
N GLY A 801 -24.25 20.70 -19.51
CA GLY A 801 -23.78 22.05 -19.13
C GLY A 801 -24.01 22.40 -17.65
N ILE A 802 -24.86 21.65 -16.94
CA ILE A 802 -25.18 21.86 -15.53
C ILE A 802 -24.11 21.23 -14.61
N PHE A 803 -23.36 20.24 -15.10
CA PHE A 803 -22.35 19.50 -14.32
C PHE A 803 -20.90 19.90 -14.64
N GLY A 804 -20.68 21.04 -15.28
CA GLY A 804 -19.34 21.60 -15.51
C GLY A 804 -18.55 20.95 -16.65
N SER A 805 -19.14 20.09 -17.48
CA SER A 805 -18.49 19.62 -18.72
C SER A 805 -18.71 20.63 -19.86
N ASN A 806 -18.06 21.79 -19.77
CA ASN A 806 -18.14 22.81 -20.81
C ASN A 806 -17.42 22.45 -22.12
N MET A 807 -16.80 21.27 -22.25
CA MET A 807 -15.90 20.95 -23.36
C MET A 807 -16.23 19.60 -24.01
N ASN A 808 -17.44 19.48 -24.57
CA ASN A 808 -17.74 18.47 -25.59
C ASN A 808 -17.27 18.99 -26.97
N ASN A 809 -15.97 19.20 -27.15
CA ASN A 809 -15.39 19.49 -28.47
C ASN A 809 -15.67 18.30 -29.42
N SER A 810 -15.91 18.60 -30.70
CA SER A 810 -16.17 17.55 -31.69
C SER A 810 -14.84 16.96 -32.13
N SER A 811 -14.54 15.74 -31.68
CA SER A 811 -13.31 15.01 -32.04
C SER A 811 -13.07 14.96 -33.56
N TYR A 812 -14.12 14.94 -34.38
CA TYR A 812 -14.01 14.98 -35.85
C TYR A 812 -13.59 16.34 -36.39
N THR A 813 -14.08 17.45 -35.79
CA THR A 813 -13.61 18.79 -36.14
C THR A 813 -12.13 18.95 -35.80
N ASP A 814 -11.71 18.43 -34.64
CA ASP A 814 -10.31 18.47 -34.22
C ASP A 814 -9.40 17.69 -35.19
N MET A 815 -9.82 16.49 -35.61
CA MET A 815 -9.15 15.69 -36.64
C MET A 815 -9.05 16.44 -37.97
N PHE A 816 -10.13 17.09 -38.41
CA PHE A 816 -10.17 17.83 -39.67
C PHE A 816 -9.20 19.01 -39.68
N ILE A 817 -9.24 19.84 -38.62
CA ILE A 817 -8.35 20.98 -38.46
C ILE A 817 -6.90 20.51 -38.41
N ASN A 818 -6.60 19.46 -37.64
CA ASN A 818 -5.26 18.92 -37.56
C ASN A 818 -4.72 18.46 -38.93
N LEU A 819 -5.55 17.78 -39.74
CA LEU A 819 -5.16 17.33 -41.06
C LEU A 819 -4.95 18.50 -42.04
N CYS A 820 -5.78 19.55 -41.96
CA CYS A 820 -5.59 20.77 -42.74
C CYS A 820 -4.27 21.46 -42.37
N LEU A 821 -3.95 21.56 -41.07
CA LEU A 821 -2.69 22.14 -40.59
C LEU A 821 -1.47 21.33 -41.04
N LYS A 822 -1.52 19.98 -40.97
CA LYS A 822 -0.45 19.12 -41.53
C LYS A 822 -0.15 19.47 -42.99
N ASN A 823 -1.20 19.66 -43.78
CA ASN A 823 -1.12 19.89 -45.23
C ASN A 823 -1.04 21.38 -45.61
N GLN A 824 -0.87 22.28 -44.64
CA GLN A 824 -0.76 23.72 -44.85
C GLN A 824 -1.97 24.34 -45.59
N ILE A 825 -3.17 23.79 -45.37
CA ILE A 825 -4.41 24.35 -45.90
C ILE A 825 -4.81 25.59 -45.09
N ASP A 826 -5.07 26.70 -45.78
CA ASP A 826 -5.49 27.95 -45.15
C ASP A 826 -6.96 27.87 -44.69
N LEU A 827 -7.15 27.64 -43.40
CA LEU A 827 -8.47 27.58 -42.77
C LEU A 827 -9.16 28.95 -42.69
N SER A 828 -8.49 30.05 -43.05
CA SER A 828 -9.07 31.39 -43.14
C SER A 828 -9.92 31.60 -44.41
N ASP A 829 -9.85 30.70 -45.39
CA ASP A 829 -10.67 30.75 -46.60
C ASP A 829 -12.18 30.73 -46.30
N SER A 830 -12.94 31.38 -47.18
CA SER A 830 -14.41 31.33 -47.25
C SER A 830 -14.97 29.91 -47.34
N ASP A 831 -14.24 28.97 -47.93
CA ASP A 831 -14.60 27.56 -48.04
C ASP A 831 -14.76 26.85 -46.67
N PHE A 832 -14.23 27.44 -45.59
CA PHE A 832 -14.32 26.92 -44.22
C PHE A 832 -15.27 27.72 -43.33
N ASN A 833 -16.03 28.67 -43.88
CA ASN A 833 -17.01 29.48 -43.13
C ASN A 833 -18.02 28.63 -42.34
N GLN A 834 -18.35 27.43 -42.81
CA GLN A 834 -19.28 26.53 -42.12
C GLN A 834 -18.79 26.07 -40.73
N PHE A 835 -17.48 26.15 -40.45
CA PHE A 835 -16.88 25.84 -39.15
C PHE A 835 -16.94 27.03 -38.17
N ARG A 836 -17.24 28.24 -38.67
CA ARG A 836 -17.25 29.48 -37.89
C ARG A 836 -18.62 29.82 -37.31
N GLY A 837 -18.65 30.57 -36.22
CA GLY A 837 -19.84 31.03 -35.52
C GLY A 837 -20.62 29.92 -34.80
N LYS A 838 -20.00 28.75 -34.63
CA LYS A 838 -20.59 27.61 -33.89
C LYS A 838 -20.08 27.53 -32.47
N ARG A 839 -18.77 27.76 -32.27
CA ARG A 839 -18.08 27.73 -30.97
C ARG A 839 -16.83 28.63 -31.01
N PRO A 840 -16.57 29.42 -29.95
CA PRO A 840 -15.40 30.29 -29.87
C PRO A 840 -14.05 29.57 -30.07
N TYR A 841 -13.91 28.35 -29.52
CA TYR A 841 -12.70 27.55 -29.70
C TYR A 841 -12.39 27.24 -31.18
N TYR A 842 -13.40 26.88 -31.97
CA TYR A 842 -13.21 26.59 -33.41
C TYR A 842 -13.07 27.86 -34.24
N ASP A 843 -13.70 28.96 -33.83
CA ASP A 843 -13.50 30.28 -34.44
C ASP A 843 -12.04 30.71 -34.28
N TRP A 844 -11.44 30.45 -33.12
CA TRP A 844 -10.01 30.65 -32.89
C TRP A 844 -9.16 29.72 -33.76
N LEU A 845 -9.38 28.40 -33.71
CA LEU A 845 -8.56 27.44 -34.48
C LEU A 845 -8.59 27.68 -36.00
N THR A 846 -9.72 28.14 -36.54
CA THR A 846 -9.88 28.40 -37.98
C THR A 846 -9.48 29.82 -38.40
N ASN A 847 -9.17 30.70 -37.45
CA ASN A 847 -8.83 32.10 -37.75
C ASN A 847 -7.86 32.73 -36.72
N MET A 848 -6.81 32.00 -36.30
CA MET A 848 -5.91 32.44 -35.22
C MET A 848 -5.32 33.84 -35.43
N LYS A 849 -4.99 34.19 -36.68
CA LYS A 849 -4.37 35.48 -37.02
C LYS A 849 -5.29 36.68 -36.76
N ALA A 850 -6.58 36.56 -37.09
CA ALA A 850 -7.56 37.65 -36.98
C ALA A 850 -8.58 37.43 -35.84
N PHE A 851 -8.36 36.45 -34.96
CA PHE A 851 -9.21 36.18 -33.81
C PHE A 851 -9.16 37.31 -32.78
N ASP A 852 -10.28 37.54 -32.08
CA ASP A 852 -10.35 38.46 -30.95
C ASP A 852 -9.81 37.81 -29.68
N TYR A 853 -8.59 38.19 -29.31
CA TYR A 853 -7.89 37.62 -28.15
C TYR A 853 -8.44 38.09 -26.79
N GLU A 854 -9.44 38.98 -26.75
CA GLU A 854 -10.22 39.21 -25.52
C GLU A 854 -11.19 38.05 -25.24
N ALA A 855 -11.63 37.34 -26.28
CA ALA A 855 -12.47 36.14 -26.16
C ALA A 855 -11.65 34.83 -26.06
N PHE A 856 -10.32 34.91 -26.01
CA PHE A 856 -9.43 33.75 -25.95
C PHE A 856 -9.31 33.20 -24.52
N GLU A 857 -9.56 31.91 -24.35
CA GLU A 857 -9.34 31.22 -23.06
C GLU A 857 -8.02 30.45 -23.07
N VAL A 858 -7.14 30.75 -22.12
CA VAL A 858 -5.80 30.13 -22.02
C VAL A 858 -5.86 28.60 -21.88
N LYS A 859 -6.94 28.06 -21.29
CA LYS A 859 -7.15 26.61 -21.15
C LYS A 859 -7.28 25.89 -22.49
N TRP A 860 -7.66 26.58 -23.57
CA TRP A 860 -7.75 25.99 -24.92
C TRP A 860 -6.42 25.42 -25.41
N LEU A 861 -5.28 25.87 -24.87
CA LEU A 861 -3.96 25.32 -25.15
C LEU A 861 -3.76 23.88 -24.64
N LEU A 862 -4.63 23.41 -23.73
CA LEU A 862 -4.59 22.05 -23.19
C LEU A 862 -5.60 21.11 -23.88
N GLU A 863 -6.49 21.63 -24.73
CA GLU A 863 -7.58 20.85 -25.35
C GLU A 863 -7.07 19.89 -26.43
N ASN A 864 -6.18 20.37 -27.30
CA ASN A 864 -5.62 19.59 -28.39
C ASN A 864 -4.15 19.98 -28.60
N GLN A 865 -3.24 19.01 -28.46
CA GLN A 865 -1.79 19.25 -28.46
C GLN A 865 -1.08 18.47 -29.57
N THR A 866 -1.65 18.44 -30.77
CA THR A 866 -0.97 17.84 -31.92
C THR A 866 0.25 18.66 -32.31
N ILE A 867 1.28 17.99 -32.86
CA ILE A 867 2.52 18.64 -33.31
C ILE A 867 2.20 19.75 -34.33
N TYR A 868 1.24 19.53 -35.23
CA TYR A 868 0.86 20.50 -36.26
C TYR A 868 0.17 21.73 -35.69
N LEU A 869 -0.73 21.54 -34.71
CA LEU A 869 -1.38 22.64 -34.02
C LEU A 869 -0.39 23.45 -33.18
N LEU A 870 0.49 22.78 -32.44
CA LEU A 870 1.53 23.45 -31.66
C LEU A 870 2.49 24.24 -32.57
N THR A 871 2.84 23.70 -33.73
CA THR A 871 3.67 24.39 -34.73
C THR A 871 2.97 25.64 -35.25
N GLU A 872 1.65 25.59 -35.46
CA GLU A 872 0.87 26.76 -35.88
C GLU A 872 0.76 27.80 -34.75
N ILE A 873 0.42 27.38 -33.53
CA ILE A 873 0.33 28.24 -32.34
C ILE A 873 1.61 29.06 -32.12
N LYS A 874 2.78 28.45 -32.28
CA LYS A 874 4.08 29.11 -32.11
C LYS A 874 4.30 30.29 -33.08
N LYS A 875 3.54 30.39 -34.18
CA LYS A 875 3.63 31.51 -35.12
C LYS A 875 2.91 32.77 -34.64
N HIS A 876 2.06 32.68 -33.60
CA HIS A 876 1.18 33.77 -33.17
C HIS A 876 1.61 34.36 -31.82
N ALA A 877 2.34 35.49 -31.85
CA ALA A 877 2.94 36.13 -30.67
C ALA A 877 1.95 36.52 -29.55
N LYS A 878 0.67 36.74 -29.87
CA LYS A 878 -0.37 37.09 -28.88
C LYS A 878 -0.66 35.96 -27.88
N ILE A 879 -0.42 34.71 -28.24
CA ILE A 879 -0.69 33.53 -27.40
C ILE A 879 0.23 33.48 -26.17
N PRO A 880 1.58 33.49 -26.31
CA PRO A 880 2.47 33.47 -25.15
C PRO A 880 2.29 34.70 -24.24
N GLU A 881 1.90 35.86 -24.78
CA GLU A 881 1.57 37.06 -24.00
C GLU A 881 0.37 36.83 -23.07
N LYS A 882 -0.75 36.33 -23.62
CA LYS A 882 -1.96 36.01 -22.84
C LYS A 882 -1.71 34.91 -21.80
N LEU A 883 -0.95 33.88 -22.16
CA LEU A 883 -0.56 32.81 -21.24
C LEU A 883 0.29 33.34 -20.07
N LYS A 884 1.29 34.20 -20.35
CA LYS A 884 2.12 34.82 -19.32
C LYS A 884 1.30 35.72 -18.38
N GLN A 885 0.38 36.51 -18.91
CA GLN A 885 -0.53 37.35 -18.11
C GLN A 885 -1.42 36.51 -17.18
N PHE A 886 -1.92 35.38 -17.67
CA PHE A 886 -2.72 34.45 -16.88
C PHE A 886 -1.90 33.80 -15.75
N LEU A 887 -0.71 33.27 -16.07
CA LEU A 887 0.18 32.61 -15.10
C LEU A 887 0.74 33.56 -14.04
N ALA A 888 0.82 34.86 -14.32
CA ALA A 888 1.25 35.86 -13.33
C ALA A 888 0.31 35.94 -12.11
N HIS A 889 -0.95 35.52 -12.26
CA HIS A 889 -1.98 35.63 -11.22
C HIS A 889 -2.64 34.29 -10.86
N ASN A 890 -2.28 33.20 -11.54
CA ASN A 890 -2.90 31.88 -11.35
C ASN A 890 -1.82 30.80 -11.38
N GLN A 891 -1.74 29.98 -10.32
CA GLN A 891 -0.90 28.78 -10.34
C GLN A 891 -1.62 27.66 -11.09
N HIS A 892 -1.01 27.19 -12.17
CA HIS A 892 -1.57 26.11 -12.98
C HIS A 892 -0.44 25.24 -13.56
N PRO A 893 -0.01 24.18 -12.84
CA PRO A 893 1.22 23.44 -13.15
C PRO A 893 1.32 22.93 -14.60
N GLN A 894 0.20 22.51 -15.20
CA GLN A 894 0.16 22.05 -16.59
C GLN A 894 0.40 23.18 -17.60
N LEU A 895 -0.11 24.39 -17.35
CA LEU A 895 0.06 25.55 -18.23
C LEU A 895 1.44 26.17 -18.05
N GLU A 896 1.98 26.15 -16.82
CA GLU A 896 3.36 26.53 -16.54
C GLU A 896 4.33 25.62 -17.30
N ARG A 897 4.11 24.30 -17.24
CA ARG A 897 4.90 23.33 -17.98
C ARG A 897 4.77 23.53 -19.49
N PHE A 898 3.56 23.73 -20.00
CA PHE A 898 3.31 24.04 -21.41
C PHE A 898 4.06 25.30 -21.87
N TYR A 899 4.07 26.35 -21.03
CA TYR A 899 4.80 27.58 -21.32
C TYR A 899 6.30 27.32 -21.45
N ILE A 900 6.87 26.59 -20.47
CA ILE A 900 8.29 26.23 -20.45
C ILE A 900 8.64 25.36 -21.68
N ASP A 901 7.88 24.31 -21.95
CA ASP A 901 8.22 23.33 -22.99
C ASP A 901 8.08 23.87 -24.43
N HIS A 902 7.37 24.98 -24.63
CA HIS A 902 7.02 25.45 -25.97
C HIS A 902 7.37 26.89 -26.30
N PHE A 903 7.60 27.75 -25.30
CA PHE A 903 7.90 29.18 -25.51
C PHE A 903 9.15 29.68 -24.79
N ILE A 904 9.80 28.85 -23.96
CA ILE A 904 11.08 29.18 -23.33
C ILE A 904 12.15 28.28 -23.98
N ASP A 905 13.20 28.90 -24.51
CA ASP A 905 14.37 28.22 -25.06
C ASP A 905 15.36 27.78 -23.97
#